data_AF-A0A8J8CPX6-F1
#
_entry.id   AF-A0A8J8CPX6-F1
#
_cell.length_a   1.000
_cell.length_b   1.000
_cell.length_c   1.000
_cell.angle_alpha   90.00
_cell.angle_beta   90.00
_cell.angle_gamma   90.00
#
_symmetry.space_group_name_H-M   'P 1'
#
loop_
_entity.id
_entity.type
_entity.pdbx_description
1 polymer ?
#
loop_
_entity_poly.entity_id
_entity_poly.type
_entity_poly.pdbx_seq_one_letter_code
_entity_poly.pdbx_strand_id
1 'polypeptide(L)'
;MKKINRNNFTKITIVLIGIFFISPIFIKPAIPSNASFVDSYGFNQEKISQFEVKSLPSKSELLTFLDSFIPAQRTYYGVPGVTISVVKDNELWFTKGYGYSNLSIFEPVDANESIFRVGSISKTFTAVAALQLVEDSLLDLDIDINDYFTTFQIPDTFKDPITLRHLLTHTAGFEEYSYEYYFFDEPTPLEELARVGLPNRVAPPGLLTSYSNYGFALIGYLIEIASGMNFVDYIKSEITDPLGMDHTSFEQPLPLELRDNASASYNFDGTEWEFLNFSQSPAASCASTALDMSKFMITLLNDGTYNGTQILQNDTALMMKTNQFSPHPNLPGVGFGLYDFDLNDVEIVGHGGDVPDFHSNMLLFTEENFGIFVSYNSLGGQIAKSEFVAVFVENFFPYSTAVTPMDNHDRNLQQYTGRYLNSRRFYTEKEIYNPFTDLTYTRTPHDFLDYYSNKIIINEGYLQIEGLEIDFVQVEPDYFIEATGDHDLEIAFIRNSRGQVSHYYANFMSSLSTMEKMNIVHEGSNLVYFIMFPIGVLFFIAFIWWIIEAIINARKKEKASFIRFLPKILPFIFLTTTALIIGLLQWKSNQIIFLEGNMIRDLNGLLVLPILSVILLAGMFVSNFLSWVGLGNENKPYWNIISRIFYGFVTFLGFSFIWLLTYWNLLG
;
A
#
# COMPACT_ATOMS: atom_id res chain seq x y z
N MET A 1 61.71 -27.66 -11.44
CA MET A 1 61.01 -28.58 -12.36
C MET A 1 59.77 -29.15 -11.69
N LYS A 2 58.57 -28.77 -12.18
CA LYS A 2 57.39 -29.61 -12.46
C LYS A 2 56.34 -28.66 -13.06
N LYS A 3 56.09 -28.81 -14.37
CA LYS A 3 55.10 -28.02 -15.13
C LYS A 3 53.72 -28.24 -14.49
N ILE A 4 53.13 -27.20 -13.91
CA ILE A 4 51.69 -27.20 -13.65
C ILE A 4 51.02 -27.06 -15.01
N ASN A 5 50.27 -28.08 -15.38
CA ASN A 5 49.71 -28.28 -16.69
C ASN A 5 48.60 -27.24 -16.94
N ARG A 6 48.69 -26.46 -18.02
CA ARG A 6 47.69 -25.43 -18.42
C ARG A 6 46.26 -25.99 -18.45
N ASN A 7 46.10 -27.28 -18.74
CA ASN A 7 44.81 -27.99 -18.75
C ASN A 7 44.13 -28.14 -17.38
N ASN A 8 44.87 -28.12 -16.27
CA ASN A 8 44.26 -28.17 -14.94
C ASN A 8 43.75 -26.78 -14.50
N PHE A 9 44.34 -25.71 -15.02
CA PHE A 9 43.89 -24.34 -14.77
C PHE A 9 42.55 -24.08 -15.48
N THR A 10 42.43 -24.50 -16.75
CA THR A 10 41.16 -24.41 -17.49
C THR A 10 40.07 -25.27 -16.85
N LYS A 11 40.39 -26.47 -16.34
CA LYS A 11 39.41 -27.33 -15.66
C LYS A 11 38.96 -26.79 -14.29
N ILE A 12 39.85 -26.17 -13.51
CA ILE A 12 39.49 -25.57 -12.22
C ILE A 12 38.68 -24.28 -12.43
N THR A 13 39.00 -23.47 -13.45
CA THR A 13 38.19 -22.31 -13.83
C THR A 13 36.82 -22.71 -14.37
N ILE A 14 36.71 -23.79 -15.17
CA ILE A 14 35.42 -24.29 -15.66
C ILE A 14 34.58 -24.91 -14.53
N VAL A 15 35.19 -25.58 -13.55
CA VAL A 15 34.47 -26.14 -12.39
C VAL A 15 34.00 -25.02 -11.44
N LEU A 16 34.79 -23.96 -11.24
CA LEU A 16 34.39 -22.80 -10.42
C LEU A 16 33.34 -21.90 -11.11
N ILE A 17 33.36 -21.80 -12.45
CA ILE A 17 32.29 -21.16 -13.22
C ILE A 17 31.03 -22.06 -13.20
N GLY A 18 31.17 -23.38 -13.29
CA GLY A 18 30.06 -24.33 -13.24
C GLY A 18 29.32 -24.38 -11.90
N ILE A 19 30.00 -24.10 -10.78
CA ILE A 19 29.38 -24.00 -9.45
C ILE A 19 28.58 -22.69 -9.30
N PHE A 20 28.89 -21.64 -10.08
CA PHE A 20 28.12 -20.39 -10.14
C PHE A 20 26.90 -20.45 -11.09
N PHE A 21 26.77 -21.50 -11.90
CA PHE A 21 25.63 -21.72 -12.81
C PHE A 21 24.61 -22.74 -12.27
N ILE A 22 24.75 -23.19 -11.02
CA ILE A 22 23.68 -23.93 -10.35
C ILE A 22 22.67 -22.89 -9.89
N SER A 23 21.74 -22.58 -10.80
CA SER A 23 20.53 -21.82 -10.52
C SER A 23 19.95 -22.28 -9.18
N PRO A 24 19.55 -21.39 -8.27
CA PRO A 24 18.66 -21.81 -7.20
C PRO A 24 17.42 -22.35 -7.89
N ILE A 25 17.20 -23.65 -7.77
CA ILE A 25 15.91 -24.26 -8.04
C ILE A 25 14.99 -23.59 -7.04
N PHE A 26 14.22 -22.61 -7.52
CA PHE A 26 13.14 -21.99 -6.78
C PHE A 26 12.16 -23.11 -6.42
N ILE A 27 12.30 -23.65 -5.22
CA ILE A 27 11.20 -24.38 -4.58
C ILE A 27 10.20 -23.28 -4.26
N LYS A 28 9.28 -23.02 -5.19
CA LYS A 28 8.03 -22.32 -4.87
C LYS A 28 7.45 -23.06 -3.66
N PRO A 29 7.20 -22.41 -2.51
CA PRO A 29 6.22 -22.97 -1.61
C PRO A 29 4.94 -23.14 -2.44
N ALA A 30 4.42 -24.36 -2.47
CA ALA A 30 3.14 -24.65 -3.08
C ALA A 30 2.08 -23.96 -2.21
N ILE A 31 1.88 -22.67 -2.45
CA ILE A 31 0.63 -22.00 -2.12
C ILE A 31 -0.37 -22.60 -3.11
N PRO A 32 -1.46 -23.24 -2.64
CA PRO A 32 -2.39 -23.92 -3.51
C PRO A 32 -2.84 -22.96 -4.62
N SER A 33 -2.52 -23.34 -5.86
CA SER A 33 -3.03 -22.70 -7.07
C SER A 33 -4.48 -23.11 -7.26
N ASN A 34 -5.36 -22.73 -6.35
CA ASN A 34 -6.72 -23.19 -6.36
C ASN A 34 -7.61 -21.97 -6.45
N ALA A 35 -8.31 -21.93 -7.58
CA ALA A 35 -9.63 -21.38 -7.84
C ALA A 35 -10.20 -20.54 -6.70
N SER A 36 -10.67 -19.34 -7.05
CA SER A 36 -11.37 -18.44 -6.13
C SER A 36 -12.42 -19.22 -5.33
N PHE A 37 -12.69 -18.86 -4.08
CA PHE A 37 -13.74 -19.53 -3.29
C PHE A 37 -15.08 -19.56 -4.06
N VAL A 38 -15.33 -18.54 -4.88
CA VAL A 38 -16.39 -18.45 -5.90
C VAL A 38 -16.43 -19.66 -6.84
N ASP A 39 -15.30 -20.08 -7.41
CA ASP A 39 -15.19 -21.28 -8.25
C ASP A 39 -15.49 -22.58 -7.46
N SER A 40 -15.14 -22.61 -6.16
CA SER A 40 -15.35 -23.78 -5.29
C SER A 40 -16.78 -23.93 -4.77
N TYR A 41 -17.58 -22.85 -4.82
CA TYR A 41 -18.98 -22.85 -4.44
C TYR A 41 -19.93 -23.27 -5.56
N GLY A 42 -19.40 -23.63 -6.74
CA GLY A 42 -20.21 -24.14 -7.84
C GLY A 42 -21.27 -23.14 -8.31
N PHE A 43 -20.90 -21.85 -8.39
CA PHE A 43 -21.68 -20.87 -9.14
C PHE A 43 -21.69 -21.30 -10.61
N ASN A 44 -22.73 -22.07 -10.94
CA ASN A 44 -22.95 -22.59 -12.28
C ASN A 44 -23.17 -21.39 -13.21
N GLN A 45 -22.22 -21.14 -14.12
CA GLN A 45 -22.38 -20.22 -15.25
C GLN A 45 -23.59 -20.58 -16.15
N GLU A 46 -24.25 -21.72 -15.93
CA GLU A 46 -25.41 -22.18 -16.70
C GLU A 46 -26.76 -21.52 -16.33
N LYS A 47 -26.78 -20.43 -15.56
CA LYS A 47 -28.01 -19.67 -15.29
C LYS A 47 -28.07 -18.26 -15.89
N ILE A 48 -27.37 -18.01 -16.99
CA ILE A 48 -27.61 -16.81 -17.81
C ILE A 48 -28.81 -17.06 -18.72
N SER A 49 -30.02 -17.14 -18.15
CA SER A 49 -31.26 -17.05 -18.94
C SER A 49 -32.46 -16.67 -18.08
N GLN A 50 -32.36 -15.54 -17.39
CA GLN A 50 -33.49 -14.66 -17.08
C GLN A 50 -32.91 -13.36 -16.55
N PHE A 51 -33.18 -12.25 -17.23
CA PHE A 51 -32.90 -10.91 -16.73
C PHE A 51 -33.75 -10.70 -15.47
N GLU A 52 -33.20 -11.08 -14.31
CA GLU A 52 -33.76 -10.70 -13.01
C GLU A 52 -33.42 -9.24 -12.74
N VAL A 53 -34.42 -8.52 -12.27
CA VAL A 53 -34.39 -7.08 -12.01
C VAL A 53 -33.31 -6.78 -10.95
N LYS A 54 -32.45 -5.78 -11.19
CA LYS A 54 -31.63 -5.14 -10.14
C LYS A 54 -32.56 -4.77 -8.97
N SER A 55 -32.53 -5.54 -7.90
CA SER A 55 -33.40 -5.26 -6.75
C SER A 55 -32.81 -5.82 -5.48
N LEU A 56 -32.90 -5.01 -4.42
CA LEU A 56 -32.51 -5.46 -3.09
C LEU A 56 -33.29 -6.72 -2.68
N PRO A 57 -32.64 -7.66 -1.98
CA PRO A 57 -33.33 -8.81 -1.44
C PRO A 57 -34.34 -8.41 -0.38
N SER A 58 -35.36 -9.23 -0.20
CA SER A 58 -36.15 -9.16 1.02
C SER A 58 -35.26 -9.42 2.24
N LYS A 59 -35.64 -8.88 3.41
CA LYS A 59 -34.93 -9.13 4.68
C LYS A 59 -34.71 -10.64 4.95
N SER A 60 -35.64 -11.50 4.55
CA SER A 60 -35.51 -12.96 4.73
C SER A 60 -34.52 -13.60 3.76
N GLU A 61 -34.49 -13.17 2.49
CA GLU A 61 -33.51 -13.64 1.50
C GLU A 61 -32.10 -13.21 1.90
N LEU A 62 -31.94 -11.96 2.33
CA LEU A 62 -30.66 -11.46 2.81
C LEU A 62 -30.15 -12.23 4.03
N LEU A 63 -31.00 -12.46 5.02
CA LEU A 63 -30.62 -13.27 6.19
C LEU A 63 -30.23 -14.69 5.79
N THR A 64 -30.95 -15.30 4.84
CA THR A 64 -30.64 -16.65 4.34
C THR A 64 -29.28 -16.68 3.64
N PHE A 65 -29.00 -15.69 2.79
CA PHE A 65 -27.71 -15.52 2.13
C PHE A 65 -26.59 -15.38 3.16
N LEU A 66 -26.71 -14.44 4.11
CA LEU A 66 -25.68 -14.22 5.14
C LEU A 66 -25.45 -15.45 6.03
N ASP A 67 -26.52 -16.17 6.39
CA ASP A 67 -26.45 -17.39 7.21
C ASP A 67 -25.78 -18.56 6.52
N SER A 68 -25.73 -18.55 5.19
CA SER A 68 -24.97 -19.52 4.42
C SER A 68 -23.55 -19.04 4.12
N PHE A 69 -23.41 -17.78 3.70
CA PHE A 69 -22.17 -17.22 3.21
C PHE A 69 -21.15 -16.96 4.32
N ILE A 70 -21.54 -16.25 5.39
CA ILE A 70 -20.59 -15.80 6.43
C ILE A 70 -19.94 -16.97 7.17
N PRO A 71 -20.66 -18.04 7.59
CA PRO A 71 -20.01 -19.19 8.22
C PRO A 71 -19.00 -19.91 7.30
N ALA A 72 -19.29 -20.00 6.00
CA ALA A 72 -18.41 -20.64 5.03
C ALA A 72 -17.16 -19.78 4.78
N GLN A 73 -17.35 -18.48 4.56
CA GLN A 73 -16.27 -17.50 4.42
C GLN A 73 -15.35 -17.49 5.64
N ARG A 74 -15.92 -17.46 6.86
CA ARG A 74 -15.16 -17.52 8.12
C ARG A 74 -14.29 -18.76 8.21
N THR A 75 -14.82 -19.92 7.82
CA THR A 75 -14.08 -21.18 7.85
C THR A 75 -12.94 -21.19 6.83
N TYR A 76 -13.18 -20.65 5.63
CA TYR A 76 -12.20 -20.63 4.55
C TYR A 76 -11.02 -19.69 4.85
N TYR A 77 -11.30 -18.48 5.36
CA TYR A 77 -10.27 -17.46 5.61
C TYR A 77 -9.72 -17.46 7.04
N GLY A 78 -10.20 -18.34 7.92
CA GLY A 78 -9.76 -18.35 9.32
C GLY A 78 -10.20 -17.10 10.08
N VAL A 79 -11.48 -16.72 9.96
CA VAL A 79 -12.07 -15.59 10.67
C VAL A 79 -12.88 -16.07 11.89
N PRO A 80 -12.42 -15.78 13.12
CA PRO A 80 -13.11 -16.19 14.34
C PRO A 80 -14.48 -15.54 14.54
N GLY A 81 -14.61 -14.25 14.29
CA GLY A 81 -15.79 -13.44 14.59
C GLY A 81 -16.11 -12.42 13.51
N VAL A 82 -17.41 -12.27 13.22
CA VAL A 82 -17.93 -11.26 12.29
C VAL A 82 -19.16 -10.61 12.91
N THR A 83 -19.27 -9.29 12.82
CA THR A 83 -20.48 -8.53 13.20
C THR A 83 -21.05 -7.80 12.00
N ILE A 84 -22.37 -7.76 11.88
CA ILE A 84 -23.10 -7.15 10.75
C ILE A 84 -24.27 -6.33 11.27
N SER A 85 -24.53 -5.17 10.65
CA SER A 85 -25.81 -4.47 10.74
C SER A 85 -26.33 -4.10 9.36
N VAL A 86 -27.65 -4.20 9.18
CA VAL A 86 -28.34 -3.84 7.95
C VAL A 86 -29.45 -2.85 8.25
N VAL A 87 -29.51 -1.77 7.47
CA VAL A 87 -30.52 -0.72 7.56
C VAL A 87 -31.19 -0.52 6.22
N LYS A 88 -32.46 -0.11 6.23
CA LYS A 88 -33.24 0.22 5.03
C LYS A 88 -34.34 1.18 5.39
N ASP A 89 -34.62 2.13 4.50
CA ASP A 89 -35.76 3.05 4.65
C ASP A 89 -35.73 3.78 6.01
N ASN A 90 -34.53 4.18 6.42
CA ASN A 90 -34.22 4.84 7.70
C ASN A 90 -34.53 4.01 8.96
N GLU A 91 -34.66 2.69 8.82
CA GLU A 91 -34.91 1.77 9.93
C GLU A 91 -33.82 0.69 10.02
N LEU A 92 -33.54 0.27 11.25
CA LEU A 92 -32.74 -0.93 11.48
C LEU A 92 -33.52 -2.16 11.03
N TRP A 93 -33.01 -2.87 10.02
CA TRP A 93 -33.54 -4.17 9.66
C TRP A 93 -33.10 -5.22 10.66
N PHE A 94 -31.79 -5.41 10.86
CA PHE A 94 -31.27 -6.34 11.87
C PHE A 94 -29.78 -6.10 12.15
N THR A 95 -29.34 -6.57 13.31
CA THR A 95 -27.93 -6.80 13.64
C THR A 95 -27.68 -8.30 13.78
N LYS A 96 -26.47 -8.77 13.46
CA LYS A 96 -26.13 -10.20 13.58
C LYS A 96 -24.64 -10.42 13.83
N GLY A 97 -24.35 -11.24 14.82
CA GLY A 97 -23.01 -11.72 15.13
C GLY A 97 -22.83 -13.17 14.67
N TYR A 98 -21.66 -13.48 14.14
CA TYR A 98 -21.26 -14.83 13.74
C TYR A 98 -19.94 -15.18 14.43
N GLY A 99 -19.86 -16.36 15.04
CA GLY A 99 -18.63 -16.83 15.64
C GLY A 99 -18.35 -16.22 17.00
N TYR A 100 -17.09 -15.89 17.26
CA TYR A 100 -16.59 -15.54 18.59
C TYR A 100 -15.87 -14.19 18.59
N SER A 101 -16.23 -13.33 19.55
CA SER A 101 -15.48 -12.12 19.89
C SER A 101 -14.23 -12.47 20.71
N ASN A 102 -14.30 -13.56 21.50
CA ASN A 102 -13.17 -14.07 22.27
C ASN A 102 -13.07 -15.61 22.20
N LEU A 103 -12.06 -16.12 21.49
CA LEU A 103 -11.76 -17.55 21.35
C LEU A 103 -11.26 -18.21 22.63
N SER A 104 -10.63 -17.46 23.56
CA SER A 104 -10.05 -18.06 24.78
C SER A 104 -11.14 -18.58 25.73
N ILE A 105 -12.28 -17.88 25.76
CA ILE A 105 -13.45 -18.20 26.57
C ILE A 105 -14.67 -18.62 25.74
N PHE A 106 -14.52 -18.72 24.42
CA PHE A 106 -15.59 -19.00 23.46
C PHE A 106 -16.80 -18.06 23.59
N GLU A 107 -16.53 -16.79 23.83
CA GLU A 107 -17.57 -15.76 23.90
C GLU A 107 -18.10 -15.48 22.49
N PRO A 108 -19.41 -15.65 22.25
CA PRO A 108 -20.00 -15.41 20.94
C PRO A 108 -19.97 -13.92 20.60
N VAL A 109 -19.90 -13.60 19.31
CA VAL A 109 -20.13 -12.22 18.87
C VAL A 109 -21.60 -11.85 19.14
N ASP A 110 -21.82 -10.85 19.98
CA ASP A 110 -23.09 -10.15 20.11
C ASP A 110 -23.02 -8.85 19.29
N ALA A 111 -23.83 -8.72 18.25
CA ALA A 111 -23.74 -7.56 17.36
C ALA A 111 -24.18 -6.23 18.00
N ASN A 112 -24.87 -6.27 19.14
CA ASN A 112 -25.29 -5.08 19.86
C ASN A 112 -24.27 -4.65 20.91
N GLU A 113 -23.49 -5.59 21.43
CA GLU A 113 -22.60 -5.37 22.59
C GLU A 113 -21.12 -5.51 22.23
N SER A 114 -20.75 -6.49 21.39
CA SER A 114 -19.35 -6.73 21.01
C SER A 114 -18.79 -5.57 20.19
N ILE A 115 -17.75 -4.94 20.72
CA ILE A 115 -17.10 -3.78 20.14
C ILE A 115 -15.98 -4.21 19.21
N PHE A 116 -16.04 -3.74 17.96
CA PHE A 116 -15.04 -3.98 16.92
C PHE A 116 -14.36 -2.66 16.58
N ARG A 117 -13.07 -2.69 16.24
CA ARG A 117 -12.41 -1.52 15.66
C ARG A 117 -12.83 -1.41 14.20
N VAL A 118 -13.35 -0.26 13.81
CA VAL A 118 -13.86 -0.06 12.44
C VAL A 118 -12.79 0.49 11.49
N GLY A 119 -11.58 0.72 12.01
CA GLY A 119 -10.45 1.23 11.28
C GLY A 119 -10.78 2.53 10.55
N SER A 120 -10.40 2.61 9.28
CA SER A 120 -10.53 3.84 8.50
C SER A 120 -11.96 4.36 8.26
N ILE A 121 -13.01 3.60 8.58
CA ILE A 121 -14.38 4.14 8.67
C ILE A 121 -14.44 5.34 9.65
N SER A 122 -13.52 5.42 10.62
CA SER A 122 -13.30 6.58 11.50
C SER A 122 -13.28 7.93 10.77
N LYS A 123 -12.75 7.96 9.53
CA LYS A 123 -12.65 9.17 8.70
C LYS A 123 -14.00 9.79 8.38
N THR A 124 -15.05 8.96 8.28
CA THR A 124 -16.41 9.43 8.02
C THR A 124 -16.94 10.29 9.17
N PHE A 125 -16.67 9.92 10.42
CA PHE A 125 -17.01 10.74 11.60
C PHE A 125 -16.20 12.03 11.65
N THR A 126 -14.89 11.95 11.35
CA THR A 126 -14.02 13.12 11.27
C THR A 126 -14.49 14.09 10.18
N ALA A 127 -14.95 13.58 9.03
CA ALA A 127 -15.53 14.39 7.98
C ALA A 127 -16.84 15.06 8.42
N VAL A 128 -17.74 14.33 9.10
CA VAL A 128 -18.95 14.92 9.69
C VAL A 128 -18.59 16.07 10.64
N ALA A 129 -17.64 15.87 11.56
CA ALA A 129 -17.21 16.90 12.50
C ALA A 129 -16.61 18.13 11.80
N ALA A 130 -15.78 17.94 10.78
CA ALA A 130 -15.24 19.04 10.00
C ALA A 130 -16.34 19.82 9.27
N LEU A 131 -17.35 19.12 8.74
CA LEU A 131 -18.48 19.72 8.04
C LEU A 131 -19.44 20.45 8.98
N GLN A 132 -19.65 19.97 10.22
CA GLN A 132 -20.35 20.72 11.26
C GLN A 132 -19.70 22.10 11.50
N LEU A 133 -18.37 22.12 11.59
CA LEU A 133 -17.62 23.37 11.75
C LEU A 133 -17.62 24.25 10.49
N VAL A 134 -17.82 23.68 9.30
CA VAL A 134 -18.08 24.44 8.06
C VAL A 134 -19.46 25.09 8.11
N GLU A 135 -20.49 24.38 8.56
CA GLU A 135 -21.84 24.94 8.75
C GLU A 135 -21.83 26.12 9.73
N ASP A 136 -21.04 25.99 10.81
CA ASP A 136 -20.84 27.05 11.81
C ASP A 136 -19.91 28.18 11.34
N SER A 137 -19.40 28.12 10.11
CA SER A 137 -18.44 29.09 9.54
C SER A 137 -17.14 29.23 10.34
N LEU A 138 -16.75 28.19 11.09
CA LEU A 138 -15.50 28.11 11.84
C LEU A 138 -14.37 27.51 11.00
N LEU A 139 -14.71 26.65 10.04
CA LEU A 139 -13.82 26.15 8.99
C LEU A 139 -14.36 26.53 7.61
N ASP A 140 -13.47 26.65 6.63
CA ASP A 140 -13.80 26.89 5.23
C ASP A 140 -13.17 25.79 4.37
N LEU A 141 -13.93 25.29 3.39
CA LEU A 141 -13.49 24.21 2.51
C LEU A 141 -12.36 24.61 1.58
N ASP A 142 -12.26 25.91 1.23
CA ASP A 142 -11.49 26.41 0.09
C ASP A 142 -10.44 27.48 0.47
N ILE A 143 -10.27 27.77 1.76
CA ILE A 143 -9.20 28.62 2.30
C ILE A 143 -7.94 27.78 2.61
N ASP A 144 -6.78 28.42 2.56
CA ASP A 144 -5.51 27.81 2.96
C ASP A 144 -5.57 27.37 4.44
N ILE A 145 -5.35 26.08 4.69
CA ILE A 145 -5.38 25.55 6.06
C ILE A 145 -4.28 26.15 6.95
N ASN A 146 -3.21 26.67 6.37
CA ASN A 146 -2.15 27.37 7.11
C ASN A 146 -2.65 28.63 7.83
N ASP A 147 -3.77 29.23 7.38
CA ASP A 147 -4.37 30.40 8.03
C ASP A 147 -4.95 30.07 9.42
N TYR A 148 -5.23 28.78 9.69
CA TYR A 148 -5.71 28.31 11.00
C TYR A 148 -4.56 27.96 11.96
N PHE A 149 -3.35 27.69 11.45
CA PHE A 149 -2.23 27.22 12.28
C PHE A 149 -1.44 28.37 12.90
N THR A 150 -1.17 28.24 14.21
CA THR A 150 -0.40 29.25 14.96
C THR A 150 0.97 28.76 15.42
N THR A 151 1.21 27.45 15.46
CA THR A 151 2.42 26.86 16.05
C THR A 151 3.39 26.28 15.02
N PHE A 152 2.91 25.91 13.84
CA PHE A 152 3.74 25.54 12.68
C PHE A 152 3.03 25.92 11.38
N GLN A 153 3.73 25.73 10.26
CA GLN A 153 3.22 25.98 8.91
C GLN A 153 3.63 24.82 8.02
N ILE A 154 2.72 24.40 7.13
CA ILE A 154 3.02 23.45 6.08
C ILE A 154 3.78 24.20 4.97
N PRO A 155 4.96 23.73 4.54
CA PRO A 155 5.75 24.39 3.51
C PRO A 155 4.98 24.63 2.22
N ASP A 156 5.20 25.80 1.62
CA ASP A 156 4.71 26.19 0.30
C ASP A 156 5.51 25.47 -0.80
N THR A 157 5.26 24.17 -0.97
CA THR A 157 5.95 23.31 -1.94
C THR A 157 5.42 23.49 -3.37
N PHE A 158 4.13 23.85 -3.51
CA PHE A 158 3.44 24.02 -4.78
C PHE A 158 2.65 25.33 -4.75
N LYS A 159 2.45 25.95 -5.92
CA LYS A 159 1.81 27.26 -6.07
C LYS A 159 0.46 27.39 -5.36
N ASP A 160 -0.35 26.34 -5.37
CA ASP A 160 -1.68 26.35 -4.78
C ASP A 160 -1.62 25.78 -3.34
N PRO A 161 -2.33 26.42 -2.39
CA PRO A 161 -2.34 26.00 -0.99
C PRO A 161 -3.12 24.69 -0.79
N ILE A 162 -2.95 24.08 0.38
CA ILE A 162 -3.82 22.98 0.80
C ILE A 162 -5.06 23.57 1.44
N THR A 163 -6.22 23.00 1.16
CA THR A 163 -7.51 23.42 1.73
C THR A 163 -8.16 22.25 2.45
N LEU A 164 -9.19 22.50 3.27
CA LEU A 164 -9.92 21.42 3.93
C LEU A 164 -10.57 20.46 2.91
N ARG A 165 -11.06 20.96 1.77
CA ARG A 165 -11.53 20.14 0.65
C ARG A 165 -10.47 19.14 0.20
N HIS A 166 -9.24 19.60 -0.01
CA HIS A 166 -8.14 18.72 -0.43
C HIS A 166 -7.81 17.62 0.60
N LEU A 167 -7.96 17.91 1.90
CA LEU A 167 -7.77 16.91 2.95
C LEU A 167 -8.91 15.87 2.94
N LEU A 168 -10.16 16.34 2.90
CA LEU A 168 -11.36 15.49 2.92
C LEU A 168 -11.46 14.56 1.70
N THR A 169 -10.90 14.96 0.56
CA THR A 169 -10.90 14.17 -0.69
C THR A 169 -9.58 13.43 -0.95
N HIS A 170 -8.63 13.43 -0.01
CA HIS A 170 -7.30 12.82 -0.19
C HIS A 170 -6.49 13.35 -1.40
N THR A 171 -6.64 14.64 -1.73
CA THR A 171 -5.95 15.28 -2.88
C THR A 171 -4.94 16.34 -2.47
N ALA A 172 -4.52 16.39 -1.20
CA ALA A 172 -3.51 17.36 -0.72
C ALA A 172 -2.08 17.12 -1.28
N GLY A 173 -1.81 15.92 -1.82
CA GLY A 173 -0.55 15.56 -2.46
C GLY A 173 0.57 15.16 -1.50
N PHE A 174 0.22 14.76 -0.27
CA PHE A 174 1.17 14.15 0.67
C PHE A 174 1.61 12.75 0.19
N GLU A 175 2.89 12.44 0.41
CA GLU A 175 3.39 11.07 0.32
C GLU A 175 2.90 10.20 1.49
N GLU A 176 3.11 8.88 1.39
CA GLU A 176 2.85 7.97 2.50
C GLU A 176 3.79 8.27 3.68
N TYR A 177 3.27 8.05 4.88
CA TYR A 177 3.87 8.41 6.13
C TYR A 177 4.34 7.16 6.92
N SER A 178 5.38 7.32 7.76
CA SER A 178 6.07 6.17 8.36
C SER A 178 5.20 5.44 9.39
N TYR A 179 5.21 4.11 9.34
CA TYR A 179 4.44 3.23 10.24
C TYR A 179 4.70 3.48 11.72
N GLU A 180 5.90 3.95 12.06
CA GLU A 180 6.33 4.29 13.42
C GLU A 180 5.44 5.34 14.09
N TYR A 181 4.70 6.11 13.29
CA TYR A 181 3.82 7.14 13.79
C TYR A 181 2.35 6.76 13.71
N TYR A 182 2.01 5.54 13.31
CA TYR A 182 0.63 5.02 13.38
C TYR A 182 0.30 4.44 14.75
N PHE A 183 1.32 4.00 15.50
CA PHE A 183 1.14 3.32 16.77
C PHE A 183 1.98 3.97 17.85
N PHE A 184 1.49 3.90 19.09
CA PHE A 184 2.15 4.50 20.23
C PHE A 184 1.98 3.66 21.49
N ASP A 185 2.92 3.82 22.41
CA ASP A 185 2.77 3.34 23.79
C ASP A 185 1.96 4.34 24.63
N GLU A 186 2.18 5.65 24.44
CA GLU A 186 1.44 6.75 25.12
C GLU A 186 0.75 7.74 24.16
N PRO A 187 -0.45 8.26 24.49
CA PRO A 187 -1.19 9.19 23.63
C PRO A 187 -0.38 10.43 23.25
N THR A 188 -0.34 10.74 21.96
CA THR A 188 0.36 11.93 21.43
C THR A 188 -0.64 13.00 21.01
N PRO A 189 -0.47 14.28 21.41
CA PRO A 189 -1.35 15.37 20.97
C PRO A 189 -1.40 15.50 19.44
N LEU A 190 -2.57 15.82 18.88
CA LEU A 190 -2.74 15.95 17.43
C LEU A 190 -1.87 17.06 16.83
N GLU A 191 -1.65 18.16 17.56
CA GLU A 191 -0.69 19.20 17.15
C GLU A 191 0.72 18.63 16.94
N GLU A 192 1.19 17.81 17.88
CA GLU A 192 2.53 17.24 17.82
C GLU A 192 2.65 16.25 16.67
N LEU A 193 1.64 15.38 16.48
CA LEU A 193 1.56 14.47 15.32
C LEU A 193 1.54 15.24 14.00
N ALA A 194 0.76 16.32 13.92
CA ALA A 194 0.67 17.15 12.72
C ALA A 194 2.02 17.83 12.39
N ARG A 195 2.77 18.25 13.40
CA ARG A 195 4.04 18.99 13.23
C ARG A 195 5.25 18.09 13.03
N VAL A 196 5.46 17.12 13.92
CA VAL A 196 6.60 16.18 13.85
C VAL A 196 6.42 15.23 12.67
N GLY A 197 5.17 14.94 12.35
CA GLY A 197 4.81 13.97 11.35
C GLY A 197 4.43 14.47 9.99
N LEU A 198 4.87 15.66 9.62
CA LEU A 198 4.55 16.26 8.33
C LEU A 198 5.27 15.51 7.18
N PRO A 199 4.55 14.74 6.33
CA PRO A 199 5.14 14.12 5.15
C PRO A 199 5.42 15.18 4.06
N ASN A 200 6.34 14.87 3.14
CA ASN A 200 6.57 15.77 2.02
C ASN A 200 5.37 15.80 1.07
N ARG A 201 5.20 16.94 0.41
CA ARG A 201 4.25 17.08 -0.68
C ARG A 201 4.93 16.72 -2.00
N VAL A 202 4.38 15.75 -2.70
CA VAL A 202 4.94 15.17 -3.93
C VAL A 202 4.08 15.45 -5.16
N ALA A 203 2.84 15.91 -4.95
CA ALA A 203 1.94 16.37 -6.00
C ALA A 203 1.28 17.72 -5.64
N PRO A 204 0.98 18.57 -6.63
CA PRO A 204 0.10 19.72 -6.44
C PRO A 204 -1.25 19.30 -5.85
N PRO A 205 -1.87 20.15 -5.01
CA PRO A 205 -3.14 19.80 -4.40
C PRO A 205 -4.24 19.80 -5.48
N GLY A 206 -5.20 18.89 -5.36
CA GLY A 206 -6.28 18.72 -6.33
C GLY A 206 -5.88 18.04 -7.64
N LEU A 207 -4.62 17.59 -7.79
CA LEU A 207 -4.18 16.93 -9.02
C LEU A 207 -4.61 15.45 -9.11
N LEU A 208 -4.47 14.72 -8.01
CA LEU A 208 -4.71 13.27 -7.94
C LEU A 208 -5.05 12.84 -6.52
N THR A 209 -5.68 11.66 -6.38
CA THR A 209 -5.88 11.04 -5.07
C THR A 209 -4.61 10.31 -4.61
N SER A 210 -4.27 10.56 -3.36
CA SER A 210 -3.25 9.83 -2.60
C SER A 210 -3.77 9.71 -1.18
N TYR A 211 -4.33 8.55 -0.85
CA TYR A 211 -4.89 8.29 0.47
C TYR A 211 -3.91 8.68 1.58
N SER A 212 -4.41 9.40 2.58
CA SER A 212 -3.58 10.00 3.61
C SER A 212 -4.25 9.93 4.97
N ASN A 213 -3.72 9.08 5.85
CA ASN A 213 -4.09 9.08 7.27
C ASN A 213 -3.59 10.35 7.96
N TYR A 214 -2.39 10.83 7.59
CA TYR A 214 -1.88 12.13 8.06
C TYR A 214 -2.85 13.27 7.73
N GLY A 215 -3.39 13.30 6.51
CA GLY A 215 -4.38 14.30 6.10
C GLY A 215 -5.61 14.33 7.02
N PHE A 216 -6.12 13.16 7.43
CA PHE A 216 -7.25 13.10 8.37
C PHE A 216 -6.85 13.40 9.83
N ALA A 217 -5.65 13.03 10.25
CA ALA A 217 -5.12 13.48 11.54
C ALA A 217 -5.03 15.02 11.61
N LEU A 218 -4.64 15.65 10.51
CA LEU A 218 -4.60 17.10 10.36
C LEU A 218 -6.00 17.74 10.39
N ILE A 219 -7.01 17.10 9.80
CA ILE A 219 -8.41 17.52 9.96
C ILE A 219 -8.82 17.46 11.44
N GLY A 220 -8.46 16.40 12.16
CA GLY A 220 -8.70 16.33 13.60
C GLY A 220 -8.08 17.49 14.37
N TYR A 221 -6.86 17.88 14.03
CA TYR A 221 -6.21 19.05 14.64
C TYR A 221 -6.92 20.37 14.26
N LEU A 222 -7.39 20.52 13.02
CA LEU A 222 -8.22 21.67 12.62
C LEU A 222 -9.52 21.74 13.42
N ILE A 223 -10.16 20.59 13.69
CA ILE A 223 -11.35 20.50 14.56
C ILE A 223 -11.01 21.01 15.97
N GLU A 224 -9.87 20.63 16.56
CA GLU A 224 -9.46 21.12 17.88
C GLU A 224 -9.23 22.64 17.90
N ILE A 225 -8.59 23.18 16.87
CA ILE A 225 -8.34 24.63 16.75
C ILE A 225 -9.67 25.39 16.64
N ALA A 226 -10.54 24.96 15.73
CA ALA A 226 -11.75 25.69 15.38
C ALA A 226 -12.82 25.61 16.49
N SER A 227 -12.98 24.43 17.12
CA SER A 227 -13.95 24.22 18.19
C SER A 227 -13.44 24.64 19.57
N GLY A 228 -12.11 24.60 19.80
CA GLY A 228 -11.51 24.72 21.13
C GLY A 228 -11.73 23.50 22.03
N MET A 229 -12.23 22.39 21.48
CA MET A 229 -12.45 21.11 22.18
C MET A 229 -11.40 20.09 21.78
N ASN A 230 -11.12 19.11 22.64
CA ASN A 230 -10.34 17.95 22.20
C ASN A 230 -11.15 17.17 21.15
N PHE A 231 -10.46 16.61 20.16
CA PHE A 231 -11.10 15.89 19.05
C PHE A 231 -12.04 14.78 19.54
N VAL A 232 -11.62 13.98 20.53
CA VAL A 232 -12.43 12.85 21.02
C VAL A 232 -13.68 13.35 21.74
N ASP A 233 -13.54 14.42 22.53
CA ASP A 233 -14.68 15.06 23.22
C ASP A 233 -15.66 15.68 22.22
N TYR A 234 -15.16 16.28 21.12
CA TYR A 234 -16.00 16.84 20.06
C TYR A 234 -16.82 15.74 19.37
N ILE A 235 -16.17 14.66 18.92
CA ILE A 235 -16.88 13.51 18.32
C ILE A 235 -17.94 12.96 19.29
N LYS A 236 -17.58 12.85 20.57
CA LYS A 236 -18.49 12.33 21.57
C LYS A 236 -19.74 13.21 21.73
N SER A 237 -19.53 14.50 21.96
CA SER A 237 -20.61 15.45 22.29
C SER A 237 -21.47 15.87 21.10
N GLU A 238 -20.87 16.00 19.90
CA GLU A 238 -21.54 16.54 18.71
C GLU A 238 -22.02 15.45 17.73
N ILE A 239 -21.58 14.19 17.91
CA ILE A 239 -21.97 13.09 17.02
C ILE A 239 -22.48 11.88 17.79
N THR A 240 -21.67 11.22 18.64
CA THR A 240 -22.09 9.92 19.20
C THR A 240 -23.18 10.07 20.26
N ASP A 241 -23.08 11.04 21.17
CA ASP A 241 -24.09 11.29 22.21
C ASP A 241 -25.45 11.71 21.59
N PRO A 242 -25.53 12.66 20.62
CA PRO A 242 -26.80 13.02 19.96
C PRO A 242 -27.46 11.86 19.21
N LEU A 243 -26.66 10.96 18.64
CA LEU A 243 -27.14 9.76 17.94
C LEU A 243 -27.44 8.58 18.89
N GLY A 244 -27.10 8.70 20.18
CA GLY A 244 -27.23 7.64 21.17
C GLY A 244 -26.35 6.43 20.89
N MET A 245 -25.13 6.66 20.39
CA MET A 245 -24.13 5.63 20.07
C MET A 245 -23.26 5.30 21.30
N ASP A 246 -23.88 4.75 22.33
CA ASP A 246 -23.31 4.57 23.68
C ASP A 246 -22.11 3.61 23.74
N HIS A 247 -21.91 2.77 22.73
CA HIS A 247 -20.80 1.82 22.61
C HIS A 247 -19.79 2.22 21.54
N THR A 248 -19.76 3.49 21.17
CA THR A 248 -18.83 4.06 20.19
C THR A 248 -17.83 4.98 20.87
N SER A 249 -16.53 4.77 20.64
CA SER A 249 -15.48 5.63 21.18
C SER A 249 -14.28 5.76 20.24
N PHE A 250 -13.66 6.93 20.29
CA PHE A 250 -12.38 7.25 19.65
C PHE A 250 -11.21 7.29 20.66
N GLU A 251 -11.49 7.07 21.95
CA GLU A 251 -10.45 7.04 22.99
C GLU A 251 -9.52 5.84 22.80
N GLN A 252 -8.23 6.09 23.01
CA GLN A 252 -7.17 5.07 22.98
C GLN A 252 -6.28 5.25 24.21
N PRO A 253 -6.14 4.25 25.09
CA PRO A 253 -6.85 2.96 25.06
C PRO A 253 -8.36 3.13 25.28
N LEU A 254 -9.16 2.13 24.86
CA LEU A 254 -10.62 2.13 24.99
C LEU A 254 -11.07 2.43 26.44
N PRO A 255 -12.19 3.13 26.69
CA PRO A 255 -12.69 3.40 28.03
C PRO A 255 -12.97 2.13 28.82
N LEU A 256 -12.79 2.16 30.15
CA LEU A 256 -12.87 0.96 31.00
C LEU A 256 -14.23 0.25 30.89
N GLU A 257 -15.31 1.03 30.78
CA GLU A 257 -16.69 0.56 30.64
C GLU A 257 -16.97 -0.17 29.32
N LEU A 258 -16.16 0.06 28.29
CA LEU A 258 -16.28 -0.58 26.97
C LEU A 258 -15.33 -1.77 26.80
N ARG A 259 -14.29 -1.89 27.65
CA ARG A 259 -13.24 -2.92 27.50
C ARG A 259 -13.75 -4.35 27.65
N ASP A 260 -14.69 -4.59 28.56
CA ASP A 260 -15.20 -5.94 28.80
C ASP A 260 -15.92 -6.52 27.58
N ASN A 261 -16.46 -5.64 26.73
CA ASN A 261 -17.16 -6.01 25.49
C ASN A 261 -16.26 -5.90 24.24
N ALA A 262 -14.99 -5.53 24.38
CA ALA A 262 -14.07 -5.41 23.26
C ALA A 262 -13.78 -6.79 22.66
N SER A 263 -14.00 -6.91 21.35
CA SER A 263 -13.60 -8.10 20.60
C SER A 263 -12.08 -8.23 20.63
N ALA A 264 -11.58 -9.44 20.84
CA ALA A 264 -10.18 -9.75 20.61
C ALA A 264 -9.94 -9.95 19.11
N SER A 265 -8.70 -9.82 18.69
CA SER A 265 -8.29 -9.94 17.29
C SER A 265 -7.29 -11.08 17.08
N TYR A 266 -7.22 -11.60 15.85
CA TYR A 266 -6.60 -12.90 15.59
C TYR A 266 -5.76 -12.97 14.31
N ASN A 267 -4.74 -13.82 14.34
CA ASN A 267 -4.03 -14.31 13.16
C ASN A 267 -4.88 -15.29 12.34
N PHE A 268 -4.42 -15.63 11.12
CA PHE A 268 -5.02 -16.67 10.27
C PHE A 268 -5.14 -18.04 10.96
N ASP A 269 -4.25 -18.35 11.92
CA ASP A 269 -4.25 -19.60 12.66
C ASP A 269 -5.09 -19.55 13.96
N GLY A 270 -5.75 -18.42 14.23
CA GLY A 270 -6.58 -18.21 15.41
C GLY A 270 -5.81 -17.87 16.69
N THR A 271 -4.49 -17.64 16.62
CA THR A 271 -3.74 -17.07 17.74
C THR A 271 -4.11 -15.59 17.93
N GLU A 272 -4.23 -15.15 19.18
CA GLU A 272 -4.56 -13.76 19.50
C GLU A 272 -3.45 -12.82 19.02
N TRP A 273 -3.86 -11.71 18.41
CA TRP A 273 -2.98 -10.65 17.93
C TRP A 273 -2.80 -9.57 19.01
N GLU A 274 -1.60 -9.01 19.11
CA GLU A 274 -1.31 -7.97 20.10
C GLU A 274 -1.98 -6.64 19.73
N PHE A 275 -2.75 -6.11 20.66
CA PHE A 275 -3.44 -4.84 20.52
C PHE A 275 -2.45 -3.66 20.49
N LEU A 276 -2.52 -2.83 19.45
CA LEU A 276 -1.75 -1.58 19.36
C LEU A 276 -2.68 -0.35 19.36
N ASN A 277 -2.36 0.63 20.20
CA ASN A 277 -3.05 1.93 20.20
C ASN A 277 -2.71 2.71 18.93
N PHE A 278 -3.71 3.34 18.31
CA PHE A 278 -3.52 4.08 17.06
C PHE A 278 -3.44 5.59 17.30
N SER A 279 -2.31 6.20 16.96
CA SER A 279 -1.94 7.62 17.23
C SER A 279 -2.84 8.61 16.52
N GLN A 280 -3.20 8.30 15.29
CA GLN A 280 -4.00 9.17 14.44
C GLN A 280 -5.47 8.86 14.67
N SER A 281 -5.96 9.20 15.87
CA SER A 281 -7.34 8.92 16.28
C SER A 281 -8.39 9.30 15.23
N PRO A 282 -8.33 10.50 14.62
CA PRO A 282 -9.25 10.91 13.55
C PRO A 282 -9.26 10.00 12.31
N ALA A 283 -8.18 9.26 12.07
CA ALA A 283 -8.00 8.45 10.88
C ALA A 283 -8.44 6.99 11.07
N ALA A 284 -8.31 6.37 12.26
CA ALA A 284 -8.62 4.94 12.41
C ALA A 284 -8.97 4.43 13.82
N SER A 285 -9.17 5.28 14.84
CA SER A 285 -9.32 4.81 16.23
C SER A 285 -10.74 4.48 16.68
N CYS A 286 -11.76 4.68 15.84
CA CYS A 286 -13.13 4.36 16.19
C CYS A 286 -13.29 2.86 16.49
N ALA A 287 -13.85 2.58 17.66
CA ALA A 287 -14.35 1.28 18.06
C ALA A 287 -15.86 1.41 18.31
N SER A 288 -16.65 0.50 17.74
CA SER A 288 -18.12 0.57 17.76
C SER A 288 -18.74 -0.83 17.73
N THR A 289 -20.02 -0.91 18.05
CA THR A 289 -20.87 -2.08 17.80
C THR A 289 -21.57 -1.94 16.44
N ALA A 290 -22.11 -3.05 15.91
CA ALA A 290 -22.88 -2.99 14.68
C ALA A 290 -24.21 -2.23 14.88
N LEU A 291 -24.80 -2.32 16.08
CA LEU A 291 -25.99 -1.55 16.43
C LEU A 291 -25.74 -0.04 16.34
N ASP A 292 -24.63 0.45 16.89
CA ASP A 292 -24.33 1.88 16.83
C ASP A 292 -23.98 2.33 15.41
N MET A 293 -23.20 1.54 14.67
CA MET A 293 -22.92 1.82 13.26
C MET A 293 -24.21 1.89 12.42
N SER A 294 -25.25 1.12 12.77
CA SER A 294 -26.56 1.22 12.10
C SER A 294 -27.20 2.61 12.26
N LYS A 295 -27.06 3.24 13.42
CA LYS A 295 -27.59 4.60 13.69
C LYS A 295 -26.84 5.63 12.85
N PHE A 296 -25.52 5.49 12.77
CA PHE A 296 -24.69 6.34 11.92
C PHE A 296 -25.00 6.17 10.43
N MET A 297 -25.14 4.93 9.94
CA MET A 297 -25.56 4.67 8.55
C MET A 297 -26.93 5.29 8.22
N ILE A 298 -27.92 5.13 9.11
CA ILE A 298 -29.24 5.77 8.92
C ILE A 298 -29.08 7.29 8.87
N THR A 299 -28.24 7.88 9.73
CA THR A 299 -27.99 9.32 9.72
C THR A 299 -27.47 9.80 8.37
N LEU A 300 -26.48 9.09 7.79
CA LEU A 300 -25.91 9.44 6.49
C LEU A 300 -26.89 9.23 5.34
N LEU A 301 -27.66 8.13 5.36
CA LEU A 301 -28.69 7.85 4.35
C LEU A 301 -29.86 8.85 4.42
N ASN A 302 -30.22 9.28 5.63
CA ASN A 302 -31.28 10.25 5.90
C ASN A 302 -30.75 11.69 6.02
N ASP A 303 -29.76 12.02 5.18
CA ASP A 303 -29.21 13.36 4.97
C ASP A 303 -28.91 14.13 6.27
N GLY A 304 -28.21 13.49 7.20
CA GLY A 304 -27.72 14.10 8.43
C GLY A 304 -28.67 13.99 9.63
N THR A 305 -29.78 13.24 9.53
CA THR A 305 -30.79 13.16 10.60
C THR A 305 -31.08 11.73 11.06
N TYR A 306 -31.14 11.51 12.37
CA TYR A 306 -31.57 10.25 12.98
C TYR A 306 -32.57 10.50 14.10
N ASN A 307 -33.75 9.86 14.03
CA ASN A 307 -34.82 10.00 15.04
C ASN A 307 -35.18 11.45 15.41
N GLY A 308 -35.08 12.37 14.45
CA GLY A 308 -35.34 13.80 14.64
C GLY A 308 -34.16 14.61 15.19
N THR A 309 -33.05 13.98 15.54
CA THR A 309 -31.76 14.64 15.82
C THR A 309 -31.03 14.87 14.51
N GLN A 310 -30.76 16.14 14.19
CA GLN A 310 -29.98 16.54 13.01
C GLN A 310 -28.55 16.87 13.44
N ILE A 311 -27.55 16.23 12.84
CA ILE A 311 -26.13 16.51 13.06
C ILE A 311 -25.45 17.17 11.86
N LEU A 312 -26.08 17.16 10.67
CA LEU A 312 -25.68 17.90 9.48
C LEU A 312 -26.92 18.44 8.77
N GLN A 313 -26.80 19.60 8.12
CA GLN A 313 -27.80 20.10 7.18
C GLN A 313 -27.90 19.21 5.95
N ASN A 314 -29.09 19.14 5.35
CA ASN A 314 -29.37 18.27 4.21
C ASN A 314 -28.40 18.51 3.03
N ASP A 315 -28.19 19.78 2.66
CA ASP A 315 -27.27 20.16 1.58
C ASP A 315 -25.83 19.73 1.87
N THR A 316 -25.37 19.82 3.12
CA THR A 316 -24.03 19.40 3.55
C THR A 316 -23.88 17.89 3.56
N ALA A 317 -24.88 17.17 4.05
CA ALA A 317 -24.90 15.70 4.04
C ALA A 317 -24.93 15.15 2.61
N LEU A 318 -25.67 15.79 1.70
CA LEU A 318 -25.63 15.49 0.28
C LEU A 318 -24.24 15.77 -0.31
N MET A 319 -23.67 16.95 -0.03
CA MET A 319 -22.32 17.32 -0.48
C MET A 319 -21.27 16.28 -0.04
N MET A 320 -21.36 15.80 1.21
CA MET A 320 -20.47 14.78 1.77
C MET A 320 -20.46 13.48 0.96
N LYS A 321 -21.63 13.04 0.50
CA LYS A 321 -21.83 11.79 -0.26
C LYS A 321 -21.54 11.94 -1.76
N THR A 322 -21.69 13.14 -2.31
CA THR A 322 -21.44 13.40 -3.74
C THR A 322 -19.95 13.52 -4.06
N ASN A 323 -19.57 13.11 -5.28
CA ASN A 323 -18.21 13.22 -5.77
C ASN A 323 -17.68 14.67 -5.77
N GLN A 324 -16.67 14.89 -4.94
CA GLN A 324 -15.94 16.16 -4.82
C GLN A 324 -14.63 16.13 -5.61
N PHE A 325 -14.14 14.92 -5.92
CA PHE A 325 -13.05 14.69 -6.85
C PHE A 325 -13.31 13.40 -7.62
N SER A 326 -13.15 13.44 -8.95
CA SER A 326 -13.06 12.24 -9.77
C SER A 326 -12.08 12.49 -10.94
N PRO A 327 -11.23 11.52 -11.29
CA PRO A 327 -10.30 11.64 -12.41
C PRO A 327 -10.98 11.69 -13.77
N HIS A 328 -12.20 11.16 -13.88
CA HIS A 328 -12.98 11.08 -15.10
C HIS A 328 -14.48 10.95 -14.77
N PRO A 329 -15.41 11.63 -15.46
CA PRO A 329 -16.84 11.63 -15.11
C PRO A 329 -17.51 10.26 -15.00
N ASN A 330 -16.97 9.24 -15.68
CA ASN A 330 -17.49 7.86 -15.65
C ASN A 330 -16.78 6.97 -14.61
N LEU A 331 -15.71 7.45 -13.97
CA LEU A 331 -14.99 6.66 -12.98
C LEU A 331 -15.47 7.01 -11.56
N PRO A 332 -15.48 6.01 -10.66
CA PRO A 332 -15.70 6.19 -9.23
C PRO A 332 -14.86 7.33 -8.66
N GLY A 333 -15.48 8.16 -7.82
CA GLY A 333 -14.86 9.33 -7.21
C GLY A 333 -14.73 9.23 -5.70
N VAL A 334 -14.43 10.39 -5.11
CA VAL A 334 -14.25 10.60 -3.67
C VAL A 334 -15.14 11.76 -3.24
N GLY A 335 -15.98 11.50 -2.24
CA GLY A 335 -16.73 12.50 -1.48
C GLY A 335 -15.90 13.06 -0.32
N PHE A 336 -16.55 13.53 0.74
CA PHE A 336 -15.87 13.97 1.95
C PHE A 336 -15.78 12.86 2.99
N GLY A 337 -14.61 12.23 3.08
CA GLY A 337 -14.40 11.06 3.95
C GLY A 337 -15.20 9.82 3.55
N LEU A 338 -15.77 9.82 2.34
CA LEU A 338 -16.46 8.72 1.68
C LEU A 338 -15.90 8.56 0.27
N TYR A 339 -16.02 7.36 -0.29
CA TYR A 339 -15.65 7.10 -1.67
C TYR A 339 -16.58 6.06 -2.30
N ASP A 340 -16.60 6.06 -3.63
CA ASP A 340 -17.46 5.19 -4.42
C ASP A 340 -16.94 3.74 -4.41
N PHE A 341 -17.87 2.83 -4.19
CA PHE A 341 -17.76 1.37 -4.30
C PHE A 341 -18.61 0.85 -5.47
N ASP A 342 -18.95 1.74 -6.41
CA ASP A 342 -19.86 1.46 -7.51
C ASP A 342 -19.43 0.21 -8.28
N LEU A 343 -20.37 -0.73 -8.41
CA LEU A 343 -20.19 -2.00 -9.10
C LEU A 343 -21.50 -2.36 -9.80
N ASN A 344 -21.43 -2.85 -11.03
CA ASN A 344 -22.58 -3.25 -11.84
C ASN A 344 -23.65 -2.13 -11.99
N ASP A 345 -23.22 -0.89 -12.22
CA ASP A 345 -24.04 0.34 -12.16
C ASP A 345 -25.00 0.40 -10.95
N VAL A 346 -24.49 0.10 -9.76
CA VAL A 346 -25.16 0.40 -8.50
C VAL A 346 -24.38 1.50 -7.81
N GLU A 347 -25.04 2.59 -7.44
CA GLU A 347 -24.42 3.70 -6.71
C GLU A 347 -24.23 3.28 -5.25
N ILE A 348 -22.98 3.07 -4.86
CA ILE A 348 -22.59 2.64 -3.51
C ILE A 348 -21.53 3.62 -3.01
N VAL A 349 -21.89 4.44 -2.04
CA VAL A 349 -20.91 5.30 -1.35
C VAL A 349 -20.55 4.68 -0.01
N GLY A 350 -19.31 4.79 0.42
CA GLY A 350 -18.94 4.14 1.67
C GLY A 350 -17.53 4.44 2.14
N HIS A 351 -17.07 3.60 3.07
CA HIS A 351 -15.66 3.57 3.44
C HIS A 351 -15.26 2.18 3.92
N GLY A 352 -14.09 1.72 3.48
CA GLY A 352 -13.43 0.52 3.98
C GLY A 352 -12.57 0.84 5.21
N GLY A 353 -12.40 -0.10 6.11
CA GLY A 353 -11.67 0.07 7.34
C GLY A 353 -10.68 -1.05 7.54
N ASP A 354 -9.40 -0.71 7.67
CA ASP A 354 -8.35 -1.66 7.99
C ASP A 354 -7.49 -1.09 9.11
N VAL A 355 -7.43 -1.81 10.22
CA VAL A 355 -6.33 -1.81 11.18
C VAL A 355 -5.73 -3.20 11.16
N PRO A 356 -4.48 -3.43 11.62
CA PRO A 356 -3.80 -4.72 11.42
C PRO A 356 -4.60 -5.96 11.85
N ASP A 357 -5.59 -5.79 12.70
CA ASP A 357 -6.28 -6.85 13.42
C ASP A 357 -7.81 -6.81 13.27
N PHE A 358 -8.35 -5.81 12.55
CA PHE A 358 -9.76 -5.69 12.19
C PHE A 358 -9.97 -5.13 10.79
N HIS A 359 -10.93 -5.70 10.06
CA HIS A 359 -11.28 -5.30 8.70
C HIS A 359 -12.78 -5.07 8.60
N SER A 360 -13.20 -3.94 8.05
CA SER A 360 -14.60 -3.52 8.05
C SER A 360 -15.00 -2.83 6.76
N ASN A 361 -16.25 -2.95 6.35
CA ASN A 361 -16.85 -2.12 5.31
C ASN A 361 -18.13 -1.47 5.83
N MET A 362 -18.33 -0.21 5.46
CA MET A 362 -19.62 0.48 5.56
C MET A 362 -20.02 0.90 4.14
N LEU A 363 -21.12 0.34 3.64
CA LEU A 363 -21.61 0.56 2.28
C LEU A 363 -23.02 1.14 2.35
N LEU A 364 -23.24 2.24 1.63
CA LEU A 364 -24.50 2.97 1.58
C LEU A 364 -24.97 2.99 0.12
N PHE A 365 -26.07 2.30 -0.12
CA PHE A 365 -26.78 2.22 -1.39
C PHE A 365 -27.79 3.37 -1.40
N THR A 366 -27.38 4.50 -1.97
CA THR A 366 -28.05 5.80 -1.81
C THR A 366 -29.40 5.83 -2.52
N GLU A 367 -29.48 5.30 -3.75
CA GLU A 367 -30.74 5.20 -4.50
C GLU A 367 -31.76 4.31 -3.81
N GLU A 368 -31.30 3.21 -3.23
CA GLU A 368 -32.16 2.25 -2.54
C GLU A 368 -32.39 2.56 -1.07
N ASN A 369 -31.82 3.64 -0.51
CA ASN A 369 -31.87 3.95 0.92
C ASN A 369 -31.58 2.71 1.79
N PHE A 370 -30.48 2.00 1.48
CA PHE A 370 -30.05 0.77 2.13
C PHE A 370 -28.61 0.90 2.59
N GLY A 371 -28.28 0.30 3.73
CA GLY A 371 -26.92 0.34 4.27
C GLY A 371 -26.52 -0.97 4.91
N ILE A 372 -25.27 -1.35 4.73
CA ILE A 372 -24.66 -2.52 5.35
C ILE A 372 -23.31 -2.17 5.96
N PHE A 373 -23.14 -2.55 7.22
CA PHE A 373 -21.86 -2.52 7.91
C PHE A 373 -21.48 -3.95 8.28
N VAL A 374 -20.24 -4.32 8.00
CA VAL A 374 -19.65 -5.61 8.36
C VAL A 374 -18.25 -5.41 8.92
N SER A 375 -17.88 -6.15 9.97
CA SER A 375 -16.54 -6.13 10.56
C SER A 375 -16.06 -7.52 10.96
N TYR A 376 -14.77 -7.79 10.72
CA TYR A 376 -14.08 -9.07 10.89
C TYR A 376 -12.91 -8.89 11.87
N ASN A 377 -12.73 -9.82 12.81
CA ASN A 377 -11.68 -9.73 13.85
C ASN A 377 -10.44 -10.60 13.60
N SER A 378 -9.99 -10.74 12.35
CA SER A 378 -8.72 -11.41 12.05
C SER A 378 -8.07 -10.93 10.77
N LEU A 379 -6.77 -11.24 10.58
CA LEU A 379 -6.05 -11.00 9.32
C LEU A 379 -6.75 -11.60 8.08
N GLY A 380 -7.44 -12.73 8.24
CA GLY A 380 -8.27 -13.32 7.18
C GLY A 380 -9.44 -12.45 6.75
N GLY A 381 -9.86 -11.53 7.62
CA GLY A 381 -10.89 -10.53 7.38
C GLY A 381 -10.56 -9.59 6.22
N GLN A 382 -9.28 -9.33 5.93
CA GLN A 382 -8.89 -8.43 4.84
C GLN A 382 -9.42 -8.93 3.50
N ILE A 383 -9.24 -10.22 3.21
CA ILE A 383 -9.70 -10.86 1.97
C ILE A 383 -11.21 -11.09 2.01
N ALA A 384 -11.72 -11.55 3.15
CA ALA A 384 -13.15 -11.83 3.33
C ALA A 384 -14.03 -10.57 3.16
N LYS A 385 -13.59 -9.43 3.67
CA LYS A 385 -14.27 -8.13 3.53
C LYS A 385 -14.42 -7.73 2.06
N SER A 386 -13.35 -7.85 1.30
CA SER A 386 -13.30 -7.52 -0.13
C SER A 386 -14.21 -8.45 -0.95
N GLU A 387 -14.10 -9.76 -0.72
CA GLU A 387 -14.98 -10.75 -1.36
C GLU A 387 -16.46 -10.51 -1.05
N PHE A 388 -16.79 -10.11 0.19
CA PHE A 388 -18.16 -9.85 0.60
C PHE A 388 -18.86 -8.84 -0.32
N VAL A 389 -18.18 -7.75 -0.70
CA VAL A 389 -18.77 -6.72 -1.57
C VAL A 389 -19.08 -7.29 -2.95
N ALA A 390 -18.09 -7.92 -3.58
CA ALA A 390 -18.23 -8.49 -4.91
C ALA A 390 -19.35 -9.54 -4.96
N VAL A 391 -19.35 -10.50 -4.02
CA VAL A 391 -20.38 -11.55 -3.97
C VAL A 391 -21.75 -10.98 -3.66
N PHE A 392 -21.85 -9.98 -2.77
CA PHE A 392 -23.13 -9.34 -2.47
C PHE A 392 -23.72 -8.65 -3.70
N VAL A 393 -22.92 -7.83 -4.40
CA VAL A 393 -23.36 -7.12 -5.61
C VAL A 393 -23.71 -8.11 -6.70
N GLU A 394 -22.89 -9.14 -6.95
CA GLU A 394 -23.18 -10.16 -7.97
C GLU A 394 -24.50 -10.92 -7.71
N ASN A 395 -24.84 -11.19 -6.45
CA ASN A 395 -26.05 -11.93 -6.10
C ASN A 395 -27.34 -11.10 -6.18
N PHE A 396 -27.28 -9.81 -5.90
CA PHE A 396 -28.49 -8.96 -5.77
C PHE A 396 -28.60 -7.87 -6.85
N PHE A 397 -27.49 -7.54 -7.48
CA PHE A 397 -27.38 -6.56 -8.54
C PHE A 397 -26.52 -7.13 -9.69
N PRO A 398 -26.93 -8.24 -10.31
CA PRO A 398 -26.17 -8.83 -11.40
C PRO A 398 -26.05 -7.84 -12.55
N TYR A 399 -24.87 -7.78 -13.15
CA TYR A 399 -24.59 -6.93 -14.30
C TYR A 399 -25.55 -7.25 -15.46
N SER A 400 -26.13 -6.21 -16.06
CA SER A 400 -27.22 -6.36 -17.02
C SER A 400 -27.02 -5.47 -18.25
N THR A 401 -25.88 -5.59 -18.94
CA THR A 401 -25.75 -5.03 -20.29
C THR A 401 -24.71 -5.75 -21.13
N ALA A 402 -25.12 -6.33 -22.26
CA ALA A 402 -24.18 -6.78 -23.29
C ALA A 402 -23.63 -5.56 -24.04
N VAL A 403 -22.37 -5.20 -23.79
CA VAL A 403 -21.67 -4.21 -24.63
C VAL A 403 -21.34 -4.89 -25.96
N THR A 404 -21.60 -4.21 -27.08
CA THR A 404 -21.15 -4.70 -28.39
C THR A 404 -19.70 -4.23 -28.60
N PRO A 405 -18.72 -5.13 -28.75
CA PRO A 405 -17.34 -4.74 -28.96
C PRO A 405 -17.22 -3.84 -30.20
N MET A 406 -16.59 -2.68 -30.06
CA MET A 406 -16.20 -1.87 -31.22
C MET A 406 -14.93 -2.46 -31.82
N ASP A 407 -14.97 -2.74 -33.13
CA ASP A 407 -13.78 -3.09 -33.92
C ASP A 407 -12.76 -1.94 -33.85
N ASN A 408 -11.53 -2.21 -33.39
CA ASN A 408 -10.52 -1.18 -33.19
C ASN A 408 -9.14 -1.66 -33.63
N HIS A 409 -8.91 -1.57 -34.95
CA HIS A 409 -7.57 -1.57 -35.48
C HIS A 409 -7.14 -0.12 -35.76
N ASP A 410 -6.11 0.32 -35.03
CA ASP A 410 -5.23 1.47 -35.35
C ASP A 410 -5.40 2.72 -34.48
N ARG A 411 -4.83 2.68 -33.27
CA ARG A 411 -4.39 3.85 -32.49
C ARG A 411 -3.03 3.55 -31.88
N ASN A 412 -2.19 4.58 -31.71
CA ASN A 412 -0.85 4.43 -31.10
C ASN A 412 -0.96 4.10 -29.61
N LEU A 413 -1.21 2.83 -29.27
CA LEU A 413 -1.36 2.34 -27.90
C LEU A 413 -0.05 2.33 -27.11
N GLN A 414 1.10 2.43 -27.80
CA GLN A 414 2.41 2.37 -27.17
C GLN A 414 2.60 3.43 -26.08
N GLN A 415 1.94 4.59 -26.22
CA GLN A 415 2.01 5.66 -25.23
C GLN A 415 1.41 5.30 -23.86
N TYR A 416 0.53 4.31 -23.78
CA TYR A 416 -0.10 3.85 -22.53
C TYR A 416 0.68 2.68 -21.89
N THR A 417 1.50 1.99 -22.67
CA THR A 417 2.32 0.88 -22.16
C THR A 417 3.39 1.35 -21.19
N GLY A 418 3.79 0.46 -20.29
CA GLY A 418 4.84 0.69 -19.31
C GLY A 418 4.43 0.26 -17.93
N ARG A 419 5.32 0.47 -16.97
CA ARG A 419 5.04 0.21 -15.56
C ARG A 419 4.40 1.41 -14.89
N TYR A 420 3.48 1.15 -13.98
CA TYR A 420 2.85 2.13 -13.13
C TYR A 420 2.97 1.73 -11.66
N LEU A 421 3.13 2.69 -10.77
CA LEU A 421 3.17 2.50 -9.31
C LEU A 421 1.99 3.21 -8.66
N ASN A 422 1.50 2.68 -7.53
CA ASN A 422 0.51 3.40 -6.74
C ASN A 422 1.08 4.76 -6.27
N SER A 423 0.27 5.82 -6.37
CA SER A 423 0.59 7.19 -5.95
C SER A 423 0.83 7.27 -4.45
N ARG A 424 0.15 6.43 -3.67
CA ARG A 424 0.32 6.25 -2.23
C ARG A 424 1.58 5.42 -1.95
N ARG A 425 2.72 6.08 -1.81
CA ARG A 425 4.01 5.47 -1.45
C ARG A 425 4.96 6.49 -0.84
N PHE A 426 6.12 6.03 -0.39
CA PHE A 426 7.23 6.90 0.04
C PHE A 426 8.04 7.38 -1.18
N TYR A 427 8.30 8.69 -1.26
CA TYR A 427 9.07 9.35 -2.33
C TYR A 427 10.36 10.03 -1.84
N THR A 428 10.56 10.25 -0.54
CA THR A 428 11.72 11.04 -0.09
C THR A 428 12.64 10.28 0.88
N GLU A 429 12.14 9.86 2.04
CA GLU A 429 12.97 9.23 3.09
C GLU A 429 13.22 7.74 2.84
N LYS A 430 12.36 7.12 2.02
CA LYS A 430 12.23 5.67 1.89
C LYS A 430 12.10 5.23 0.42
N GLU A 431 12.62 6.01 -0.54
CA GLU A 431 12.64 5.62 -1.97
C GLU A 431 13.36 4.27 -2.22
N ILE A 432 14.23 3.89 -1.29
CA ILE A 432 14.99 2.64 -1.25
C ILE A 432 14.15 1.36 -1.44
N TYR A 433 12.85 1.40 -1.11
CA TYR A 433 11.96 0.24 -1.20
C TYR A 433 11.34 0.05 -2.60
N ASN A 434 11.16 1.14 -3.35
CA ASN A 434 10.47 1.17 -4.65
C ASN A 434 11.06 0.28 -5.76
N PRO A 435 12.40 0.13 -5.93
CA PRO A 435 12.96 -0.81 -6.92
C PRO A 435 12.77 -2.29 -6.58
N PHE A 436 12.47 -2.61 -5.32
CA PHE A 436 12.45 -3.99 -4.83
C PHE A 436 11.03 -4.51 -4.56
N THR A 437 10.02 -3.64 -4.57
CA THR A 437 8.58 -3.95 -4.46
C THR A 437 7.98 -4.48 -5.77
N ASP A 438 8.79 -5.18 -6.57
CA ASP A 438 8.38 -5.87 -7.80
C ASP A 438 7.46 -7.06 -7.46
N LEU A 439 6.22 -6.74 -7.17
CA LEU A 439 5.18 -7.67 -6.82
C LEU A 439 4.32 -7.88 -8.06
N THR A 440 4.66 -8.87 -8.87
CA THR A 440 3.72 -9.47 -9.83
C THR A 440 2.96 -10.55 -9.07
N TYR A 441 1.67 -10.34 -8.77
CA TYR A 441 0.87 -11.30 -8.00
C TYR A 441 -0.42 -11.74 -8.68
N THR A 442 -0.83 -12.94 -8.25
CA THR A 442 -1.77 -13.89 -8.83
C THR A 442 -3.24 -13.57 -8.53
N ARG A 443 -4.02 -13.44 -9.62
CA ARG A 443 -5.46 -13.70 -9.85
C ARG A 443 -6.36 -13.86 -8.62
N THR A 444 -6.86 -12.74 -8.09
CA THR A 444 -8.31 -12.56 -7.88
C THR A 444 -8.72 -11.22 -8.50
N PRO A 445 -9.94 -11.09 -9.05
CA PRO A 445 -10.25 -10.00 -9.98
C PRO A 445 -10.34 -8.59 -9.37
N HIS A 446 -10.62 -8.43 -8.06
CA HIS A 446 -11.10 -7.15 -7.54
C HIS A 446 -10.20 -6.35 -6.57
N ASP A 447 -9.24 -6.94 -5.84
CA ASP A 447 -8.56 -6.17 -4.76
C ASP A 447 -7.02 -6.23 -4.75
N PHE A 448 -6.41 -7.07 -5.58
CA PHE A 448 -4.95 -7.23 -5.58
C PHE A 448 -4.23 -6.34 -6.60
N LEU A 449 -4.97 -5.62 -7.45
CA LEU A 449 -4.42 -4.65 -8.41
C LEU A 449 -4.02 -3.31 -7.77
N ASP A 450 -4.45 -3.07 -6.53
CA ASP A 450 -4.23 -1.81 -5.80
C ASP A 450 -2.82 -1.68 -5.22
N TYR A 451 -2.12 -2.78 -4.95
CA TYR A 451 -1.20 -2.72 -3.83
C TYR A 451 0.17 -2.06 -4.12
N TYR A 452 0.78 -2.21 -5.31
CA TYR A 452 2.11 -1.61 -5.51
C TYR A 452 2.45 -1.20 -6.94
N SER A 453 2.31 -2.10 -7.92
CA SER A 453 2.70 -1.82 -9.30
C SER A 453 1.93 -2.65 -10.31
N ASN A 454 1.53 -2.04 -11.42
CA ASN A 454 0.93 -2.72 -12.56
C ASN A 454 1.76 -2.45 -13.81
N LYS A 455 1.70 -3.36 -14.78
CA LYS A 455 2.35 -3.17 -16.07
C LYS A 455 1.33 -3.28 -17.18
N ILE A 456 1.19 -2.22 -17.94
CA ILE A 456 0.29 -2.19 -19.10
C ILE A 456 1.09 -2.61 -20.33
N ILE A 457 0.59 -3.63 -21.01
CA ILE A 457 1.18 -4.22 -22.21
C ILE A 457 0.20 -4.10 -23.39
N ILE A 458 0.72 -4.32 -24.60
CA ILE A 458 -0.10 -4.54 -25.78
C ILE A 458 -0.08 -6.03 -26.08
N ASN A 459 -1.25 -6.64 -26.17
CA ASN A 459 -1.41 -8.03 -26.59
C ASN A 459 -2.44 -8.08 -27.72
N GLU A 460 -2.06 -8.69 -28.84
CA GLU A 460 -2.91 -8.81 -30.04
C GLU A 460 -3.60 -7.50 -30.52
N GLY A 461 -3.03 -6.33 -30.19
CA GLY A 461 -3.57 -5.02 -30.55
C GLY A 461 -4.46 -4.37 -29.50
N TYR A 462 -4.69 -5.02 -28.36
CA TYR A 462 -5.43 -4.52 -27.21
C TYR A 462 -4.50 -4.07 -26.08
N LEU A 463 -4.96 -3.15 -25.24
CA LEU A 463 -4.31 -2.92 -23.96
C LEU A 463 -4.69 -4.03 -22.98
N GLN A 464 -3.70 -4.54 -22.24
CA GLN A 464 -3.93 -5.46 -21.14
C GLN A 464 -3.09 -5.03 -19.93
N ILE A 465 -3.60 -5.28 -18.72
CA ILE A 465 -2.78 -5.24 -17.52
C ILE A 465 -2.13 -6.63 -17.37
N GLU A 466 -0.80 -6.67 -17.27
CA GLU A 466 -0.05 -7.93 -17.15
C GLU A 466 -0.54 -8.75 -15.95
N GLY A 467 -1.09 -9.94 -16.22
CA GLY A 467 -1.70 -10.82 -15.21
C GLY A 467 -3.23 -10.78 -15.17
N LEU A 468 -3.84 -9.76 -15.77
CA LEU A 468 -5.28 -9.65 -16.01
C LEU A 468 -5.53 -10.03 -17.49
N GLU A 469 -6.09 -11.21 -17.73
CA GLU A 469 -6.40 -11.73 -19.08
C GLU A 469 -7.64 -11.03 -19.67
N ILE A 470 -7.66 -9.70 -19.63
CA ILE A 470 -8.77 -8.84 -20.03
C ILE A 470 -8.26 -7.81 -21.04
N ASP A 471 -8.91 -7.78 -22.20
CA ASP A 471 -8.63 -6.82 -23.27
C ASP A 471 -9.38 -5.51 -23.03
N PHE A 472 -8.68 -4.40 -23.15
CA PHE A 472 -9.25 -3.06 -23.07
C PHE A 472 -9.22 -2.37 -24.44
N VAL A 473 -10.36 -1.80 -24.81
CA VAL A 473 -10.56 -1.05 -26.06
C VAL A 473 -10.75 0.44 -25.77
N GLN A 474 -10.12 1.27 -26.59
CA GLN A 474 -10.26 2.72 -26.45
C GLN A 474 -11.60 3.19 -27.02
N VAL A 475 -12.46 3.78 -26.19
CA VAL A 475 -13.74 4.36 -26.63
C VAL A 475 -13.66 5.88 -26.77
N GLU A 476 -12.86 6.56 -25.94
CA GLU A 476 -12.61 8.00 -26.01
C GLU A 476 -11.10 8.30 -25.85
N PRO A 477 -10.61 9.51 -26.21
CA PRO A 477 -9.23 9.88 -25.92
C PRO A 477 -8.86 9.59 -24.46
N ASP A 478 -7.80 8.83 -24.24
CA ASP A 478 -7.31 8.45 -22.91
C ASP A 478 -8.28 7.62 -22.04
N TYR A 479 -9.39 7.10 -22.58
CA TYR A 479 -10.37 6.32 -21.84
C TYR A 479 -10.74 5.01 -22.55
N PHE A 480 -10.73 3.93 -21.77
CA PHE A 480 -10.79 2.55 -22.22
C PHE A 480 -11.81 1.77 -21.41
N ILE A 481 -12.48 0.82 -22.06
CA ILE A 481 -13.40 -0.11 -21.43
C ILE A 481 -13.01 -1.55 -21.80
N GLU A 482 -13.45 -2.52 -21.02
CA GLU A 482 -13.31 -3.93 -21.34
C GLU A 482 -13.93 -4.26 -22.71
N ALA A 483 -13.21 -5.04 -23.51
CA ALA A 483 -13.59 -5.40 -24.87
C ALA A 483 -14.79 -6.35 -24.92
N THR A 484 -14.88 -7.29 -23.98
CA THR A 484 -16.00 -8.26 -23.90
C THR A 484 -17.23 -7.64 -23.23
N GLY A 485 -17.01 -6.69 -22.32
CA GLY A 485 -18.06 -6.06 -21.52
C GLY A 485 -18.69 -7.02 -20.52
N ASP A 486 -17.95 -8.00 -20.02
CA ASP A 486 -18.45 -9.03 -19.10
C ASP A 486 -18.43 -8.55 -17.63
N HIS A 487 -17.58 -7.57 -17.29
CA HIS A 487 -17.25 -7.18 -15.92
C HIS A 487 -17.28 -5.66 -15.69
N ASP A 488 -17.73 -4.87 -16.67
CA ASP A 488 -17.84 -3.40 -16.58
C ASP A 488 -16.53 -2.70 -16.17
N LEU A 489 -15.38 -3.13 -16.73
CA LEU A 489 -14.08 -2.60 -16.33
C LEU A 489 -13.67 -1.42 -17.18
N GLU A 490 -13.24 -0.35 -16.53
CA GLU A 490 -12.87 0.92 -17.17
C GLU A 490 -11.50 1.41 -16.72
N ILE A 491 -10.79 2.10 -17.62
CA ILE A 491 -9.49 2.72 -17.36
C ILE A 491 -9.46 4.12 -17.99
N ALA A 492 -9.13 5.14 -17.20
CA ALA A 492 -8.85 6.49 -17.69
C ALA A 492 -7.40 6.89 -17.43
N PHE A 493 -6.73 7.46 -18.43
CA PHE A 493 -5.36 7.94 -18.35
C PHE A 493 -5.30 9.46 -18.20
N ILE A 494 -4.38 9.93 -17.37
CA ILE A 494 -4.14 11.35 -17.14
C ILE A 494 -2.82 11.77 -17.78
N ARG A 495 -2.85 12.88 -18.50
CA ARG A 495 -1.67 13.49 -19.11
C ARG A 495 -1.10 14.62 -18.26
N ASN A 496 0.22 14.73 -18.25
CA ASN A 496 0.91 15.87 -17.64
C ASN A 496 0.85 17.12 -18.54
N SER A 497 1.40 18.24 -18.06
CA SER A 497 1.47 19.52 -18.80
C SER A 497 2.25 19.47 -20.12
N ARG A 498 3.00 18.39 -20.38
CA ARG A 498 3.71 18.13 -21.66
C ARG A 498 2.91 17.24 -22.62
N GLY A 499 1.68 16.87 -22.26
CA GLY A 499 0.82 15.99 -23.05
C GLY A 499 1.22 14.51 -23.01
N GLN A 500 2.07 14.10 -22.07
CA GLN A 500 2.50 12.72 -21.92
C GLN A 500 1.61 12.00 -20.90
N VAL A 501 1.24 10.75 -21.17
CA VAL A 501 0.56 9.88 -20.20
C VAL A 501 1.43 9.78 -18.95
N SER A 502 0.84 10.15 -17.83
CA SER A 502 1.52 10.27 -16.55
C SER A 502 0.89 9.40 -15.47
N HIS A 503 -0.42 9.19 -15.52
CA HIS A 503 -1.13 8.35 -14.57
C HIS A 503 -2.27 7.60 -15.24
N TYR A 504 -2.84 6.62 -14.55
CA TYR A 504 -4.16 6.08 -14.86
C TYR A 504 -4.97 5.80 -13.58
N TYR A 505 -6.28 5.73 -13.76
CA TYR A 505 -7.27 5.27 -12.79
C TYR A 505 -8.09 4.15 -13.42
N ALA A 506 -8.63 3.27 -12.59
CA ALA A 506 -9.50 2.19 -13.02
C ALA A 506 -10.63 2.01 -12.00
N ASN A 507 -11.83 1.67 -12.44
CA ASN A 507 -12.99 1.50 -11.55
C ASN A 507 -12.94 0.22 -10.70
N PHE A 508 -12.13 -0.76 -11.09
CA PHE A 508 -11.80 -1.95 -10.30
C PHE A 508 -10.62 -1.73 -9.35
N MET A 509 -10.22 -0.48 -9.14
CA MET A 509 -9.27 -0.04 -8.14
C MET A 509 -9.96 0.94 -7.23
N SER A 510 -9.54 1.06 -5.96
CA SER A 510 -10.11 2.09 -5.08
C SER A 510 -9.92 3.48 -5.70
N SER A 511 -10.96 4.32 -5.71
CA SER A 511 -10.87 5.73 -6.17
C SER A 511 -9.87 6.58 -5.35
N LEU A 512 -9.45 6.06 -4.19
CA LEU A 512 -8.40 6.60 -3.34
C LEU A 512 -6.97 6.32 -3.85
N SER A 513 -6.84 5.50 -4.90
CA SER A 513 -5.59 5.08 -5.51
C SER A 513 -5.44 5.64 -6.93
N THR A 514 -4.27 6.21 -7.23
CA THR A 514 -3.88 6.59 -8.58
C THR A 514 -2.66 5.79 -9.00
N MET A 515 -2.55 5.41 -10.27
CA MET A 515 -1.37 4.69 -10.77
C MET A 515 -0.46 5.63 -11.57
N GLU A 516 0.70 5.97 -11.05
CA GLU A 516 1.71 6.85 -11.67
C GLU A 516 2.64 6.08 -12.60
N LYS A 517 2.85 6.59 -13.81
CA LYS A 517 3.72 6.01 -14.81
C LYS A 517 5.20 6.16 -14.45
N MET A 518 5.89 5.04 -14.41
CA MET A 518 7.33 4.99 -14.19
C MET A 518 8.10 5.51 -15.40
N ASN A 519 9.18 6.25 -15.12
CA ASN A 519 10.17 6.56 -16.14
C ASN A 519 10.94 5.27 -16.51
N ILE A 520 11.28 5.10 -17.80
CA ILE A 520 11.99 3.92 -18.36
C ILE A 520 13.24 3.53 -17.56
N VAL A 521 13.92 4.49 -16.95
CA VAL A 521 15.11 4.25 -16.11
C VAL A 521 14.78 3.46 -14.82
N HIS A 522 13.55 3.58 -14.33
CA HIS A 522 13.05 2.92 -13.12
C HIS A 522 12.28 1.62 -13.40
N GLU A 523 11.87 1.35 -14.65
CA GLU A 523 11.04 0.17 -14.99
C GLU A 523 11.72 -1.18 -14.70
N GLY A 524 13.05 -1.22 -14.60
CA GLY A 524 13.79 -2.46 -14.35
C GLY A 524 14.33 -2.58 -12.93
N SER A 525 13.60 -3.22 -12.00
CA SER A 525 14.23 -3.84 -10.83
C SER A 525 15.36 -4.80 -11.27
N ASN A 526 15.13 -5.47 -12.41
CA ASN A 526 16.13 -6.28 -13.10
C ASN A 526 17.34 -5.46 -13.54
N LEU A 527 17.21 -4.18 -13.88
CA LEU A 527 18.35 -3.34 -14.27
C LEU A 527 19.33 -3.18 -13.09
N VAL A 528 18.81 -3.02 -11.86
CA VAL A 528 19.62 -3.02 -10.64
C VAL A 528 20.41 -4.31 -10.53
N TYR A 529 19.74 -5.46 -10.65
CA TYR A 529 20.42 -6.76 -10.63
C TYR A 529 21.38 -6.97 -11.81
N PHE A 530 21.03 -6.50 -13.01
CA PHE A 530 21.87 -6.57 -14.22
C PHE A 530 23.12 -5.70 -14.11
N ILE A 531 23.10 -4.61 -13.34
CA ILE A 531 24.28 -3.78 -13.10
C ILE A 531 25.07 -4.29 -11.89
N MET A 532 24.39 -4.66 -10.80
CA MET A 532 25.04 -5.16 -9.57
C MET A 532 25.70 -6.53 -9.77
N PHE A 533 25.12 -7.43 -10.57
CA PHE A 533 25.65 -8.79 -10.77
C PHE A 533 27.03 -8.80 -11.45
N PRO A 534 27.26 -8.11 -12.59
CA PRO A 534 28.59 -7.97 -13.18
C PRO A 534 29.61 -7.32 -12.23
N ILE A 535 29.20 -6.31 -11.46
CA ILE A 535 30.06 -5.67 -10.46
C ILE A 535 30.48 -6.68 -9.38
N GLY A 536 29.54 -7.48 -8.87
CA GLY A 536 29.80 -8.57 -7.93
C GLY A 536 30.77 -9.62 -8.50
N VAL A 537 30.57 -10.05 -9.75
CA VAL A 537 31.47 -10.99 -10.44
C VAL A 537 32.88 -10.40 -10.58
N LEU A 538 33.01 -9.11 -10.88
CA LEU A 538 34.31 -8.45 -11.01
C LEU A 538 35.03 -8.34 -9.67
N PHE A 539 34.31 -8.04 -8.58
CA PHE A 539 34.85 -8.12 -7.22
C PHE A 539 35.27 -9.54 -6.84
N PHE A 540 34.51 -10.57 -7.25
CA PHE A 540 34.89 -11.97 -7.06
C PHE A 540 36.20 -12.31 -7.79
N ILE A 541 36.31 -11.92 -9.07
CA ILE A 541 37.55 -12.14 -9.86
C ILE A 541 38.73 -11.45 -9.18
N ALA A 542 38.55 -10.23 -8.69
CA ALA A 542 39.58 -9.48 -7.99
C ALA A 542 39.96 -10.14 -6.64
N PHE A 543 39.02 -10.76 -5.95
CA PHE A 543 39.28 -11.59 -4.78
C PHE A 543 40.08 -12.85 -5.11
N ILE A 544 39.73 -13.59 -6.16
CA ILE A 544 40.50 -14.77 -6.61
C ILE A 544 41.91 -14.36 -7.05
N TRP A 545 42.06 -13.25 -7.78
CA TRP A 545 43.36 -12.70 -8.16
C TRP A 545 44.21 -12.37 -6.94
N TRP A 546 43.61 -11.80 -5.89
CA TRP A 546 44.29 -11.55 -4.63
C TRP A 546 44.82 -12.83 -3.97
N ILE A 547 44.02 -13.90 -3.91
CA ILE A 547 44.46 -15.20 -3.36
C ILE A 547 45.67 -15.72 -4.16
N ILE A 548 45.62 -15.63 -5.49
CA ILE A 548 46.71 -16.06 -6.37
C ILE A 548 47.98 -15.25 -6.08
N GLU A 549 47.88 -13.93 -6.01
CA GLU A 549 49.02 -13.07 -5.66
C GLU A 549 49.57 -13.36 -4.25
N ALA A 550 48.69 -13.60 -3.26
CA ALA A 550 49.10 -13.95 -1.90
C ALA A 550 49.90 -15.25 -1.87
N ILE A 551 49.48 -16.27 -2.63
CA ILE A 551 50.19 -17.57 -2.75
C ILE A 551 51.54 -17.39 -3.47
N ILE A 552 51.59 -16.59 -4.54
CA ILE A 552 52.83 -16.30 -5.27
C ILE A 552 53.83 -15.55 -4.38
N ASN A 553 53.35 -14.56 -3.62
CA ASN A 553 54.17 -13.67 -2.82
C ASN A 553 54.50 -14.22 -1.42
N ALA A 554 53.77 -15.21 -0.90
CA ALA A 554 54.10 -15.90 0.35
C ALA A 554 55.50 -16.56 0.34
N ARG A 555 56.09 -16.72 -0.85
CA ARG A 555 57.45 -17.24 -1.04
C ARG A 555 58.54 -16.17 -0.98
N LYS A 556 58.19 -14.88 -0.89
CA LYS A 556 59.13 -13.75 -0.82
C LYS A 556 59.15 -13.19 0.60
N LYS A 557 60.28 -13.33 1.31
CA LYS A 557 60.49 -12.76 2.65
C LYS A 557 60.74 -11.26 2.58
N GLU A 558 59.69 -10.45 2.46
CA GLU A 558 59.79 -9.00 2.59
C GLU A 558 58.83 -8.46 3.67
N LYS A 559 59.28 -7.47 4.45
CA LYS A 559 58.43 -6.78 5.44
C LYS A 559 57.25 -6.11 4.72
N ALA A 560 56.03 -6.38 5.18
CA ALA A 560 54.83 -5.81 4.59
C ALA A 560 54.65 -4.35 5.02
N SER A 561 54.59 -3.42 4.06
CA SER A 561 54.14 -2.05 4.32
C SER A 561 52.62 -1.99 4.42
N PHE A 562 52.08 -0.95 5.08
CA PHE A 562 50.62 -0.71 5.21
C PHE A 562 49.89 -0.77 3.85
N ILE A 563 50.52 -0.29 2.78
CA ILE A 563 50.02 -0.30 1.40
C ILE A 563 49.83 -1.74 0.85
N ARG A 564 50.55 -2.75 1.36
CA ARG A 564 50.37 -4.18 0.99
C ARG A 564 49.17 -4.84 1.67
N PHE A 565 48.53 -4.18 2.63
CA PHE A 565 47.38 -4.72 3.35
C PHE A 565 46.07 -4.58 2.55
N LEU A 566 46.08 -3.77 1.50
CA LEU A 566 44.88 -3.29 0.85
C LEU A 566 44.16 -4.27 -0.10
N PRO A 567 44.84 -5.13 -0.87
CA PRO A 567 44.18 -6.21 -1.58
C PRO A 567 43.42 -7.18 -0.66
N LYS A 568 43.72 -7.17 0.65
CA LYS A 568 42.97 -7.90 1.67
C LYS A 568 41.63 -7.27 2.01
N ILE A 569 41.35 -6.04 1.55
CA ILE A 569 40.07 -5.33 1.73
C ILE A 569 39.04 -5.74 0.65
N LEU A 570 39.49 -6.08 -0.56
CA LEU A 570 38.61 -6.56 -1.64
C LEU A 570 37.71 -7.75 -1.27
N PRO A 571 38.19 -8.80 -0.55
CA PRO A 571 37.31 -9.84 -0.03
C PRO A 571 36.13 -9.29 0.77
N PHE A 572 36.36 -8.28 1.60
CA PHE A 572 35.33 -7.69 2.46
C PHE A 572 34.36 -6.81 1.67
N ILE A 573 34.83 -6.04 0.68
CA ILE A 573 33.96 -5.31 -0.25
C ILE A 573 33.08 -6.31 -1.03
N PHE A 574 33.67 -7.40 -1.52
CA PHE A 574 32.93 -8.45 -2.23
C PHE A 574 31.89 -9.13 -1.33
N LEU A 575 32.28 -9.53 -0.11
CA LEU A 575 31.41 -10.19 0.87
C LEU A 575 30.25 -9.28 1.30
N THR A 576 30.52 -8.01 1.60
CA THR A 576 29.48 -7.04 2.00
C THR A 576 28.53 -6.73 0.85
N THR A 577 29.05 -6.54 -0.37
CA THR A 577 28.22 -6.31 -1.57
C THR A 577 27.37 -7.53 -1.92
N THR A 578 27.92 -8.73 -1.79
CA THR A 578 27.21 -9.98 -2.10
C THR A 578 26.17 -10.30 -1.02
N ALA A 579 26.50 -10.09 0.26
CA ALA A 579 25.54 -10.20 1.36
C ALA A 579 24.40 -9.20 1.21
N LEU A 580 24.67 -7.96 0.78
CA LEU A 580 23.65 -6.98 0.45
C LEU A 580 22.74 -7.46 -0.69
N ILE A 581 23.30 -7.94 -1.82
CA ILE A 581 22.51 -8.44 -2.95
C ILE A 581 21.64 -9.63 -2.54
N ILE A 582 22.20 -10.60 -1.80
CA ILE A 582 21.46 -11.77 -1.31
C ILE A 582 20.38 -11.32 -0.32
N GLY A 583 20.71 -10.42 0.60
CA GLY A 583 19.75 -9.86 1.56
C GLY A 583 18.60 -9.14 0.88
N LEU A 584 18.86 -8.32 -0.13
CA LEU A 584 17.83 -7.64 -0.93
C LEU A 584 16.98 -8.63 -1.75
N LEU A 585 17.58 -9.71 -2.28
CA LEU A 585 16.83 -10.77 -2.99
C LEU A 585 15.96 -11.60 -2.04
N GLN A 586 16.44 -11.92 -0.83
CA GLN A 586 15.67 -12.60 0.21
C GLN A 586 14.56 -11.71 0.76
N TRP A 587 14.86 -10.43 0.95
CA TRP A 587 13.88 -9.42 1.33
C TRP A 587 12.74 -9.38 0.30
N LYS A 588 13.07 -9.33 -1.00
CA LYS A 588 12.10 -9.40 -2.10
C LYS A 588 11.23 -10.67 -2.04
N SER A 589 11.79 -11.84 -1.69
CA SER A 589 11.01 -13.08 -1.59
C SER A 589 10.08 -13.16 -0.37
N ASN A 590 10.34 -12.36 0.68
CA ASN A 590 9.58 -12.37 1.93
C ASN A 590 8.48 -11.26 1.98
N GLN A 591 8.31 -10.47 0.92
CA GLN A 591 7.42 -9.29 0.85
C GLN A 591 5.90 -9.57 0.94
N ILE A 592 5.45 -10.79 1.24
CA ILE A 592 4.00 -11.13 1.21
C ILE A 592 3.20 -10.39 2.29
N ILE A 593 3.84 -9.73 3.27
CA ILE A 593 3.15 -9.11 4.40
C ILE A 593 3.71 -7.69 4.61
N PHE A 594 3.16 -6.72 3.89
CA PHE A 594 3.59 -5.31 3.97
C PHE A 594 3.02 -4.56 5.19
N LEU A 595 2.35 -5.25 6.11
CA LEU A 595 1.77 -4.66 7.32
C LEU A 595 2.63 -4.87 8.58
N GLU A 596 3.71 -5.64 8.50
CA GLU A 596 4.56 -5.89 9.67
C GLU A 596 5.77 -4.96 9.71
N GLY A 597 5.74 -3.97 10.61
CA GLY A 597 6.88 -3.10 10.93
C GLY A 597 8.17 -3.84 11.32
N ASN A 598 8.09 -5.14 11.61
CA ASN A 598 9.25 -6.00 11.89
C ASN A 598 10.20 -6.15 10.69
N MET A 599 9.72 -6.11 9.44
CA MET A 599 10.59 -6.26 8.26
C MET A 599 11.46 -5.02 7.97
N ILE A 600 11.11 -3.85 8.52
CA ILE A 600 11.90 -2.61 8.38
C ILE A 600 13.22 -2.74 9.17
N ARG A 601 13.19 -3.44 10.32
CA ARG A 601 14.38 -3.61 11.17
C ARG A 601 15.46 -4.47 10.53
N ASP A 602 15.06 -5.51 9.81
CA ASP A 602 15.98 -6.40 9.10
C ASP A 602 16.67 -5.71 7.92
N LEU A 603 15.96 -4.81 7.22
CA LEU A 603 16.55 -4.01 6.16
C LEU A 603 17.57 -3.00 6.71
N ASN A 604 17.29 -2.31 7.81
CA ASN A 604 18.24 -1.38 8.43
C ASN A 604 19.59 -2.04 8.76
N GLY A 605 19.57 -3.31 9.20
CA GLY A 605 20.78 -4.10 9.39
C GLY A 605 21.57 -4.36 8.10
N LEU A 606 20.86 -4.59 6.98
CA LEU A 606 21.47 -4.76 5.66
C LEU A 606 22.07 -3.46 5.12
N LEU A 607 21.49 -2.29 5.43
CA LEU A 607 21.94 -0.97 4.94
C LEU A 607 23.26 -0.49 5.56
N VAL A 608 23.73 -1.13 6.64
CA VAL A 608 25.08 -0.91 7.16
C VAL A 608 26.17 -1.40 6.19
N LEU A 609 25.88 -2.43 5.39
CA LEU A 609 26.82 -3.04 4.44
C LEU A 609 27.23 -2.07 3.30
N PRO A 610 26.33 -1.31 2.68
CA PRO A 610 26.64 -0.21 1.77
C PRO A 610 27.63 0.80 2.35
N ILE A 611 27.39 1.30 3.57
CA ILE A 611 28.23 2.32 4.22
C ILE A 611 29.66 1.79 4.44
N LEU A 612 29.79 0.55 4.92
CA LEU A 612 31.08 -0.12 5.02
C LEU A 612 31.77 -0.23 3.66
N SER A 613 31.02 -0.56 2.60
CA SER A 613 31.56 -0.65 1.23
C SER A 613 32.13 0.70 0.74
N VAL A 614 31.46 1.83 1.05
CA VAL A 614 31.95 3.18 0.73
C VAL A 614 33.29 3.46 1.42
N ILE A 615 33.38 3.18 2.73
CA ILE A 615 34.62 3.40 3.52
C ILE A 615 35.78 2.57 2.95
N LEU A 616 35.52 1.30 2.62
CA LEU A 616 36.53 0.40 2.07
C LEU A 616 36.96 0.83 0.65
N LEU A 617 36.04 1.35 -0.17
CA LEU A 617 36.33 1.89 -1.49
C LEU A 617 37.14 3.19 -1.45
N ALA A 618 36.88 4.08 -0.49
CA ALA A 618 37.67 5.28 -0.26
C ALA A 618 39.14 4.93 0.09
N GLY A 619 39.35 3.92 0.94
CA GLY A 619 40.67 3.38 1.23
C GLY A 619 41.38 2.83 -0.01
N MET A 620 40.62 2.16 -0.90
CA MET A 620 41.10 1.67 -2.20
C MET A 620 41.53 2.80 -3.14
N PHE A 621 40.74 3.87 -3.23
CA PHE A 621 41.05 5.04 -4.04
C PHE A 621 42.35 5.72 -3.62
N VAL A 622 42.49 6.05 -2.32
CA VAL A 622 43.69 6.68 -1.76
C VAL A 622 44.93 5.85 -2.05
N SER A 623 44.84 4.54 -1.92
CA SER A 623 45.98 3.66 -2.13
C SER A 623 46.33 3.46 -3.60
N ASN A 624 45.33 3.39 -4.48
CA ASN A 624 45.56 3.40 -5.92
C ASN A 624 46.28 4.69 -6.33
N PHE A 625 45.82 5.85 -5.84
CA PHE A 625 46.47 7.14 -6.04
C PHE A 625 47.93 7.15 -5.54
N LEU A 626 48.19 6.72 -4.31
CA LEU A 626 49.54 6.61 -3.77
C LEU A 626 50.43 5.66 -4.59
N SER A 627 49.85 4.58 -5.12
CA SER A 627 50.56 3.64 -6.00
C SER A 627 51.01 4.28 -7.30
N TRP A 628 50.23 5.20 -7.88
CA TRP A 628 50.55 5.93 -9.12
C TRP A 628 51.54 7.06 -8.89
N VAL A 629 51.40 7.80 -7.77
CA VAL A 629 52.28 8.92 -7.41
C VAL A 629 53.64 8.44 -6.88
N GLY A 630 53.77 7.15 -6.54
CA GLY A 630 55.04 6.56 -6.10
C GLY A 630 55.44 6.92 -4.67
N LEU A 631 54.52 7.53 -3.91
CA LEU A 631 54.72 7.87 -2.51
C LEU A 631 54.69 6.61 -1.65
N GLY A 632 55.86 6.26 -1.11
CA GLY A 632 56.01 5.26 -0.06
C GLY A 632 57.19 4.30 -0.21
N ASN A 633 57.93 4.25 -1.32
CA ASN A 633 59.17 3.47 -1.37
C ASN A 633 60.18 4.06 -2.35
N GLU A 634 61.41 4.30 -1.87
CA GLU A 634 62.43 5.09 -2.58
C GLU A 634 63.04 4.40 -3.80
N ASN A 635 62.76 3.13 -4.08
CA ASN A 635 63.49 2.39 -5.12
C ASN A 635 62.70 1.51 -6.10
N LYS A 636 61.39 1.26 -5.94
CA LYS A 636 60.57 0.60 -6.98
C LYS A 636 59.07 0.94 -6.88
N PRO A 637 58.35 1.03 -8.00
CA PRO A 637 56.89 1.12 -7.99
C PRO A 637 56.27 -0.09 -7.29
N TYR A 638 55.36 0.18 -6.34
CA TYR A 638 54.72 -0.82 -5.47
C TYR A 638 53.99 -1.94 -6.21
N TRP A 639 53.31 -1.57 -7.29
CA TRP A 639 52.57 -2.46 -8.16
C TRP A 639 53.14 -2.35 -9.57
N ASN A 640 53.16 -3.47 -10.29
CA ASN A 640 53.45 -3.42 -11.71
C ASN A 640 52.31 -2.67 -12.45
N ILE A 641 52.57 -2.24 -13.68
CA ILE A 641 51.62 -1.45 -14.47
C ILE A 641 50.27 -2.17 -14.63
N ILE A 642 50.27 -3.51 -14.74
CA ILE A 642 49.06 -4.32 -14.91
C ILE A 642 48.22 -4.30 -13.64
N SER A 643 48.82 -4.51 -12.47
CA SER A 643 48.12 -4.45 -11.18
C SER A 643 47.58 -3.04 -10.90
N ARG A 644 48.31 -1.97 -11.28
CA ARG A 644 47.81 -0.59 -11.16
C ARG A 644 46.59 -0.32 -12.03
N ILE A 645 46.63 -0.77 -13.29
CA ILE A 645 45.49 -0.66 -14.21
C ILE A 645 44.30 -1.47 -13.68
N PHE A 646 44.54 -2.71 -13.24
CA PHE A 646 43.50 -3.59 -12.70
C PHE A 646 42.83 -2.99 -11.47
N TYR A 647 43.60 -2.63 -10.43
CA TYR A 647 43.04 -2.05 -9.22
C TYR A 647 42.41 -0.68 -9.47
N GLY A 648 42.94 0.11 -10.42
CA GLY A 648 42.30 1.35 -10.85
C GLY A 648 40.95 1.12 -11.52
N PHE A 649 40.81 0.08 -12.34
CA PHE A 649 39.54 -0.32 -12.93
C PHE A 649 38.54 -0.80 -11.86
N VAL A 650 38.98 -1.62 -10.89
CA VAL A 650 38.11 -2.06 -9.79
C VAL A 650 37.67 -0.87 -8.91
N THR A 651 38.56 0.09 -8.63
CA THR A 651 38.19 1.33 -7.93
C THR A 651 37.16 2.14 -8.71
N PHE A 652 37.33 2.28 -10.04
CA PHE A 652 36.38 2.97 -10.90
C PHE A 652 34.99 2.31 -10.87
N LEU A 653 34.92 0.98 -10.97
CA LEU A 653 33.67 0.23 -10.82
C LEU A 653 33.05 0.40 -9.43
N GLY A 654 33.88 0.50 -8.39
CA GLY A 654 33.43 0.83 -7.05
C GLY A 654 32.71 2.17 -6.98
N PHE A 655 33.17 3.20 -7.71
CA PHE A 655 32.44 4.47 -7.80
C PHE A 655 31.11 4.34 -8.55
N SER A 656 31.04 3.53 -9.60
CA SER A 656 29.77 3.21 -10.26
C SER A 656 28.81 2.48 -9.31
N PHE A 657 29.33 1.60 -8.45
CA PHE A 657 28.55 0.95 -7.40
C PHE A 657 28.06 1.94 -6.34
N ILE A 658 28.90 2.86 -5.87
CA ILE A 658 28.49 3.93 -4.93
C ILE A 658 27.44 4.84 -5.56
N TRP A 659 27.62 5.23 -6.82
CA TRP A 659 26.63 6.01 -7.56
C TRP A 659 25.30 5.27 -7.62
N LEU A 660 25.31 3.96 -7.87
CA LEU A 660 24.09 3.15 -7.89
C LEU A 660 23.45 3.03 -6.50
N LEU A 661 24.25 2.84 -5.45
CA LEU A 661 23.76 2.89 -4.07
C LEU A 661 23.14 4.25 -3.74
N THR A 662 23.73 5.35 -4.20
CA THR A 662 23.21 6.70 -3.98
C THR A 662 21.94 6.95 -4.80
N TYR A 663 21.91 6.51 -6.06
CA TYR A 663 20.78 6.68 -6.97
C TYR A 663 19.50 6.02 -6.46
N TRP A 664 19.62 4.86 -5.80
CA TRP A 664 18.49 4.14 -5.20
C TRP A 664 18.33 4.43 -3.69
N ASN A 665 18.94 5.51 -3.20
CA ASN A 665 19.00 5.88 -1.78
C ASN A 665 19.38 4.75 -0.80
N LEU A 666 20.24 3.82 -1.21
CA LEU A 666 20.72 2.68 -0.41
C LEU A 666 21.77 3.05 0.66
N LEU A 667 22.11 4.33 0.79
CA LEU A 667 23.08 4.84 1.75
C LEU A 667 22.44 5.52 2.97
N GLY A 668 21.11 5.69 2.97
CA GLY A 668 20.36 6.45 3.99
C GLY A 668 20.10 7.87 3.53
#